data_AF-A0AB38Q0A2-F1
#
_entry.id   AF-A0AB38Q0A2-F1
#
_cell.length_a   1.000
_cell.length_b   1.000
_cell.length_c   1.000
_cell.angle_alpha   90.00
_cell.angle_beta   90.00
_cell.angle_gamma   90.00
#
_symmetry.space_group_name_H-M   'P 1'
#
loop_
_entity.id
_entity.type
_entity.pdbx_description
1 polymer ?
#
loop_
_entity_poly.entity_id
_entity_poly.type
_entity_poly.pdbx_seq_one_letter_code
_entity_poly.pdbx_strand_id
1 'polypeptide(L)'
;MDSGGYNGDVSVINKRRGDNSSQNGLVEYTIEPKPEIKKIFEEGGMPTPSFNQLKKNDNKAIDTFKNAIAKAKQSLGGYGASVELKDDYTDINLYLSEDGESGFGIKPNGDIVSVFSNNKAEGGRSHYMLEMATAEGGRQLDCFDIYLTKIYEAHGFKPVAKMKWNDEYTPEGWNKENFKDYNNGEPDVVFMAYDPNNDIEKKKKEAEEKYGKKNEIPYIIDYDMGEDAQHMYKWRSPAEREAIYNKSIERYKNAKSTEELKEVAYDKDEPFLRQMDDLNSLSKEQRQSIQAEYSKRYLELIKEENPEEYKKHKKYLEKKYNIKSDASIYIDSYIDSLIDIIEYIDAKKKEFKESDVNRDEDGKFATKNSSNKSKDKIKDLDTNALKDFGLNQRQIIKLTTKLEDLGIIEYNEDNDTYKIKSSITEGIENNEIKEILGDKFDIIKNSFNSDNNDNEDDIDNEKQKSLILKENDKRTIKERIKSLPKHLQETGNKLYNNNPIPSDLIIKDDANYDTEDILAYIDEDNIDEEKYSKLNEIETLLNRFTENAQGTRESKTFKNLKKDIEELIENAPPVKNPHRVEYMIEGRDDLSIGTVINFDIRSFADFGAGDKTANKIYNYLRDEVDPSKLVVYVIDDEVNGLDMTTISSYPNQNECLINGDFIISEVEEGDEYNPPIVHLKKHKK
;
A
#
# COMPACT_ATOMS: atom_id res chain seq x y z
N MET A 1 6.42 -9.28 -39.33
CA MET A 1 7.28 -8.08 -39.45
C MET A 1 8.14 -8.07 -38.21
N ASP A 2 9.44 -7.89 -38.36
CA ASP A 2 10.39 -8.27 -37.31
C ASP A 2 10.31 -7.38 -36.07
N SER A 3 10.37 -8.01 -34.90
CA SER A 3 10.42 -7.37 -33.59
C SER A 3 11.80 -6.75 -33.36
N GLY A 4 12.05 -5.60 -33.96
CA GLY A 4 13.25 -4.80 -33.72
C GLY A 4 13.25 -4.24 -32.31
N GLY A 5 13.93 -4.91 -31.39
CA GLY A 5 14.12 -4.43 -30.02
C GLY A 5 14.90 -3.11 -30.00
N TYR A 6 14.31 -2.07 -29.42
CA TYR A 6 14.98 -0.78 -29.21
C TYR A 6 16.05 -0.93 -28.12
N ASN A 7 17.30 -1.19 -28.54
CA ASN A 7 18.47 -1.05 -27.68
C ASN A 7 18.63 0.43 -27.32
N GLY A 8 18.06 0.81 -26.17
CA GLY A 8 17.84 2.20 -25.75
C GLY A 8 19.08 2.99 -25.34
N ASP A 9 20.20 2.85 -26.05
CA ASP A 9 21.43 3.61 -25.79
C ASP A 9 22.22 3.96 -27.05
N VAL A 10 21.56 4.67 -27.98
CA VAL A 10 22.23 5.42 -29.05
C VAL A 10 21.50 6.75 -29.22
N SER A 11 22.10 7.87 -28.79
CA SER A 11 21.40 9.17 -28.68
C SER A 11 20.58 9.51 -29.94
N VAL A 12 19.26 9.61 -29.82
CA VAL A 12 18.37 9.79 -30.98
C VAL A 12 18.45 11.21 -31.55
N ILE A 13 19.10 12.11 -30.80
CA ILE A 13 19.25 13.54 -31.05
C ILE A 13 20.73 13.92 -31.24
N ASN A 14 20.97 14.89 -32.12
CA ASN A 14 22.17 15.72 -32.21
C ASN A 14 21.96 16.99 -31.38
N LYS A 15 22.90 17.31 -30.48
CA LYS A 15 22.89 18.58 -29.71
C LYS A 15 23.93 19.54 -30.27
N ARG A 16 23.50 20.77 -30.62
CA ARG A 16 24.38 21.86 -31.05
C ARG A 16 24.28 22.99 -30.01
N ARG A 17 25.39 23.41 -29.41
CA ARG A 17 25.39 24.55 -28.45
C ARG A 17 24.79 25.79 -29.11
N GLY A 18 23.98 26.54 -28.36
CA GLY A 18 23.41 27.80 -28.83
C GLY A 18 24.53 28.78 -29.19
N ASP A 19 24.51 29.29 -30.42
CA ASP A 19 25.38 30.41 -30.80
C ASP A 19 24.82 31.71 -30.21
N ASN A 20 25.69 32.65 -29.81
CA ASN A 20 25.26 33.89 -29.13
C ASN A 20 24.38 34.81 -30.01
N SER A 21 24.27 34.51 -31.30
CA SER A 21 23.35 35.12 -32.27
C SER A 21 21.90 34.61 -32.16
N SER A 22 21.69 33.41 -31.60
CA SER A 22 20.40 32.70 -31.61
C SER A 22 19.52 33.15 -30.44
N GLN A 23 18.34 33.69 -30.76
CA GLN A 23 17.35 34.25 -29.81
C GLN A 23 17.99 35.02 -28.63
N ASN A 24 18.81 36.03 -28.94
CA ASN A 24 19.45 36.94 -27.96
C ASN A 24 20.30 36.25 -26.86
N GLY A 25 20.79 35.03 -27.11
CA GLY A 25 21.57 34.27 -26.13
C GLY A 25 20.73 33.64 -25.00
N LEU A 26 19.42 33.48 -25.20
CA LEU A 26 18.51 32.76 -24.30
C LEU A 26 18.51 31.23 -24.50
N VAL A 27 19.17 30.74 -25.55
CA VAL A 27 19.33 29.31 -25.86
C VAL A 27 20.55 28.74 -25.14
N GLU A 28 20.43 27.52 -24.61
CA GLU A 28 21.55 26.74 -24.09
C GLU A 28 22.08 25.77 -25.17
N TYR A 29 21.19 25.00 -25.79
CA TYR A 29 21.48 24.21 -26.99
C TYR A 29 20.26 23.98 -27.87
N THR A 30 20.50 23.82 -29.17
CA THR A 30 19.53 23.33 -30.16
C THR A 30 19.59 21.82 -30.23
N ILE A 31 18.43 21.16 -30.29
CA ILE A 31 18.22 19.74 -30.48
C ILE A 31 17.60 19.47 -31.85
N GLU A 32 18.11 18.44 -32.51
CA GLU A 32 17.59 17.92 -33.79
C GLU A 32 17.65 16.40 -33.73
N PRO A 33 16.62 15.67 -34.19
CA PRO A 33 16.70 14.22 -34.28
C PRO A 33 17.73 13.82 -35.34
N LYS A 34 18.23 12.60 -35.22
CA LYS A 34 19.15 12.00 -36.20
C LYS A 34 18.56 12.01 -37.61
N PRO A 35 19.40 12.11 -38.67
CA PRO A 35 18.94 12.18 -40.06
C PRO A 35 17.99 11.05 -40.45
N GLU A 36 18.16 9.85 -39.89
CA GLU A 36 17.33 8.69 -40.14
C GLU A 36 15.89 8.89 -39.62
N ILE A 37 15.72 9.43 -38.41
CA ILE A 37 14.42 9.75 -37.83
C ILE A 37 13.80 10.97 -38.53
N LYS A 38 14.60 12.03 -38.76
CA LYS A 38 14.15 13.22 -39.50
C LYS A 38 13.59 12.85 -40.88
N LYS A 39 14.26 11.93 -41.59
CA LYS A 39 13.83 11.40 -42.88
C LYS A 39 12.51 10.62 -42.82
N ILE A 40 12.24 9.86 -41.74
CA ILE A 40 10.95 9.15 -41.58
C ILE A 40 9.78 10.15 -41.50
N PHE A 41 9.94 11.25 -40.76
CA PHE A 41 8.92 12.30 -40.69
C PHE A 41 8.78 13.05 -42.02
N GLU A 42 9.88 13.39 -42.68
CA GLU A 42 9.87 14.04 -44.01
C GLU A 42 9.22 13.15 -45.09
N GLU A 43 9.47 11.84 -45.09
CA GLU A 43 8.81 10.87 -45.99
C GLU A 43 7.32 10.68 -45.65
N GLY A 44 6.95 10.86 -44.38
CA GLY A 44 5.55 10.96 -43.93
C GLY A 44 4.87 12.31 -44.26
N GLY A 45 5.60 13.27 -44.85
CA GLY A 45 5.10 14.62 -45.12
C GLY A 45 4.89 15.48 -43.87
N MET A 46 5.50 15.10 -42.74
CA MET A 46 5.38 15.78 -41.46
C MET A 46 6.50 16.81 -41.24
N PRO A 47 6.22 17.93 -40.55
CA PRO A 47 7.19 18.98 -40.29
C PRO A 47 8.25 18.56 -39.25
N THR A 48 9.51 18.91 -39.52
CA THR A 48 10.68 18.52 -38.71
C THR A 48 11.48 19.72 -38.15
N PRO A 49 10.83 20.66 -37.43
CA PRO A 49 11.48 21.88 -36.94
C PRO A 49 12.50 21.58 -35.83
N SER A 50 13.64 22.26 -35.86
CA SER A 50 14.63 22.17 -34.79
C SER A 50 14.12 22.87 -33.52
N PHE A 51 14.43 22.33 -32.34
CA PHE A 51 14.00 22.89 -31.05
C PHE A 51 15.19 23.43 -30.27
N ASN A 52 15.00 24.53 -29.56
CA ASN A 52 15.99 25.13 -28.67
C ASN A 52 15.61 24.81 -27.23
N GLN A 53 16.51 24.15 -26.48
CA GLN A 53 16.42 24.21 -25.02
C GLN A 53 16.77 25.63 -24.59
N LEU A 54 15.82 26.29 -23.94
CA LEU A 54 15.99 27.61 -23.38
C LEU A 54 16.75 27.53 -22.04
N LYS A 55 17.42 28.60 -21.66
CA LYS A 55 18.21 28.65 -20.43
C LYS A 55 17.35 28.44 -19.20
N LYS A 56 17.65 27.35 -18.48
CA LYS A 56 16.99 26.95 -17.24
C LYS A 56 17.07 28.08 -16.21
N ASN A 57 15.93 28.40 -15.60
CA ASN A 57 15.77 29.41 -14.55
C ASN A 57 16.19 30.85 -14.96
N ASP A 58 16.29 31.17 -16.26
CA ASP A 58 16.39 32.55 -16.74
C ASP A 58 14.99 33.16 -16.96
N ASN A 59 14.68 34.26 -16.27
CA ASN A 59 13.35 34.88 -16.33
C ASN A 59 12.94 35.30 -17.75
N LYS A 60 13.86 35.75 -18.61
CA LYS A 60 13.53 36.12 -20.00
C LYS A 60 13.30 34.91 -20.88
N ALA A 61 13.98 33.80 -20.61
CA ALA A 61 13.72 32.52 -21.25
C ALA A 61 12.32 32.00 -20.88
N ILE A 62 11.98 32.02 -19.59
CA ILE A 62 10.65 31.66 -19.07
C ILE A 62 9.56 32.59 -19.66
N ASP A 63 9.77 33.90 -19.63
CA ASP A 63 8.86 34.88 -20.25
C ASP A 63 8.67 34.63 -21.75
N THR A 64 9.74 34.26 -22.47
CA THR A 64 9.68 33.93 -23.91
C THR A 64 8.81 32.70 -24.16
N PHE A 65 8.96 31.65 -23.35
CA PHE A 65 8.12 30.45 -23.41
C PHE A 65 6.65 30.77 -23.05
N LYS A 66 6.40 31.48 -21.94
CA LYS A 66 5.05 31.93 -21.53
C LYS A 66 4.36 32.74 -22.62
N ASN A 67 5.09 33.65 -23.29
CA ASN A 67 4.58 34.44 -24.41
C ASN A 67 4.30 33.61 -25.67
N ALA A 68 4.98 32.48 -25.89
CA ALA A 68 4.73 31.58 -27.01
C ALA A 68 3.47 30.72 -26.76
N ILE A 69 3.38 30.05 -25.62
CA ILE A 69 2.21 29.23 -25.27
C ILE A 69 0.93 30.05 -25.13
N ALA A 70 0.99 31.29 -24.61
CA ALA A 70 -0.17 32.19 -24.56
C ALA A 70 -0.71 32.53 -25.95
N LYS A 71 0.16 32.77 -26.95
CA LYS A 71 -0.24 32.96 -28.36
C LYS A 71 -0.82 31.69 -28.95
N ALA A 72 -0.25 30.52 -28.64
CA ALA A 72 -0.77 29.24 -29.10
C ALA A 72 -2.17 28.97 -28.53
N LYS A 73 -2.40 29.14 -27.23
CA LYS A 73 -3.73 29.06 -26.59
C LYS A 73 -4.73 29.99 -27.28
N GLN A 74 -4.38 31.24 -27.53
CA GLN A 74 -5.24 32.19 -28.27
C GLN A 74 -5.53 31.72 -29.71
N SER A 75 -4.55 31.14 -30.41
CA SER A 75 -4.72 30.62 -31.78
C SER A 75 -5.66 29.41 -31.86
N LEU A 76 -5.66 28.56 -30.83
CA LEU A 76 -6.52 27.38 -30.74
C LEU A 76 -7.97 27.72 -30.38
N GLY A 77 -8.26 28.97 -30.02
CA GLY A 77 -9.59 29.46 -29.69
C GLY A 77 -10.21 28.64 -28.55
N GLY A 78 -11.38 28.05 -28.80
CA GLY A 78 -12.09 27.21 -27.83
C GLY A 78 -11.32 25.99 -27.34
N TYR A 79 -10.40 25.45 -28.15
CA TYR A 79 -9.53 24.34 -27.77
C TYR A 79 -8.29 24.79 -26.97
N GLY A 80 -8.00 26.10 -26.93
CA GLY A 80 -6.90 26.66 -26.13
C GLY A 80 -7.05 26.46 -24.63
N ALA A 81 -8.24 26.10 -24.15
CA ALA A 81 -8.49 25.76 -22.75
C ALA A 81 -7.80 24.46 -22.31
N SER A 82 -7.62 23.47 -23.20
CA SER A 82 -7.00 22.17 -22.88
C SER A 82 -5.47 22.15 -22.93
N VAL A 83 -4.82 23.33 -22.94
CA VAL A 83 -3.36 23.48 -22.97
C VAL A 83 -2.92 24.20 -21.71
N GLU A 84 -2.17 23.52 -20.84
CA GLU A 84 -1.74 24.10 -19.57
C GLU A 84 -0.67 25.18 -19.75
N LEU A 85 -0.92 26.39 -19.25
CA LEU A 85 0.07 27.44 -19.02
C LEU A 85 0.28 27.54 -17.51
N LYS A 86 1.49 27.22 -17.03
CA LYS A 86 1.82 27.18 -15.60
C LYS A 86 2.20 28.56 -15.07
N ASP A 87 1.83 28.82 -13.82
CA ASP A 87 2.27 30.01 -13.08
C ASP A 87 3.79 30.01 -12.84
N ASP A 88 4.39 28.84 -12.66
CA ASP A 88 5.84 28.68 -12.54
C ASP A 88 6.40 27.63 -13.51
N TYR A 89 7.62 27.89 -13.98
CA TYR A 89 8.45 26.99 -14.80
C TYR A 89 9.88 26.85 -14.23
N THR A 90 10.11 27.28 -12.98
CA THR A 90 11.35 27.03 -12.26
C THR A 90 11.65 25.53 -12.23
N ASP A 91 12.92 25.22 -12.50
CA ASP A 91 13.50 23.90 -12.68
C ASP A 91 12.91 22.99 -13.79
N ILE A 92 12.01 23.51 -14.63
CA ILE A 92 11.54 22.84 -15.84
C ILE A 92 12.50 23.10 -17.00
N ASN A 93 12.88 22.05 -17.73
CA ASN A 93 13.64 22.17 -18.97
C ASN A 93 12.68 22.58 -20.11
N LEU A 94 12.79 23.83 -20.59
CA LEU A 94 11.87 24.39 -21.59
C LEU A 94 12.43 24.25 -23.01
N TYR A 95 11.62 23.76 -23.94
CA TYR A 95 11.97 23.55 -25.34
C TYR A 95 11.02 24.31 -26.26
N LEU A 96 11.57 25.12 -27.17
CA LEU A 96 10.83 25.97 -28.09
C LEU A 96 11.36 25.80 -29.51
N SER A 97 10.49 25.61 -30.51
CA SER A 97 10.91 25.53 -31.92
C SER A 97 11.63 26.80 -32.37
N GLU A 98 12.51 26.71 -33.38
CA GLU A 98 13.26 27.87 -33.88
C GLU A 98 12.36 29.04 -34.32
N ASP A 99 11.17 28.75 -34.83
CA ASP A 99 10.14 29.75 -35.22
C ASP A 99 9.31 30.29 -34.04
N GLY A 100 9.40 29.70 -32.84
CA GLY A 100 8.64 30.08 -31.65
C GLY A 100 7.18 29.64 -31.65
N GLU A 101 6.72 28.88 -32.66
CA GLU A 101 5.31 28.53 -32.84
C GLU A 101 4.93 27.15 -32.24
N SER A 102 5.85 26.44 -31.57
CA SER A 102 5.59 25.16 -30.90
C SER A 102 6.58 24.91 -29.75
N GLY A 103 6.19 24.18 -28.72
CA GLY A 103 7.05 23.92 -27.56
C GLY A 103 6.49 22.96 -26.53
N PHE A 104 7.34 22.59 -25.57
CA PHE A 104 7.02 21.70 -24.44
C PHE A 104 8.00 21.95 -23.28
N GLY A 105 7.61 21.59 -22.06
CA GLY A 105 8.48 21.55 -20.89
C GLY A 105 8.68 20.11 -20.38
N ILE A 106 9.83 19.83 -19.79
CA ILE A 106 10.10 18.55 -19.09
C ILE A 106 10.51 18.86 -17.63
N LYS A 107 9.72 18.41 -16.65
CA LYS A 107 10.03 18.48 -15.21
C LYS A 107 11.23 17.57 -14.87
N PRO A 108 11.94 17.78 -13.74
CA PRO A 108 13.07 16.93 -13.34
C PRO A 108 12.78 15.43 -13.21
N ASN A 109 11.53 15.04 -12.89
CA ASN A 109 11.10 13.64 -12.82
C ASN A 109 10.86 12.97 -14.19
N GLY A 110 10.90 13.74 -15.29
CA GLY A 110 10.59 13.28 -16.65
C GLY A 110 9.14 13.51 -17.08
N ASP A 111 8.34 14.24 -16.31
CA ASP A 111 6.97 14.60 -16.70
C ASP A 111 6.94 15.71 -17.77
N ILE A 112 6.15 15.51 -18.83
CA ILE A 112 6.07 16.39 -19.99
C ILE A 112 4.84 17.32 -19.84
N VAL A 113 5.09 18.60 -19.65
CA VAL A 113 4.05 19.62 -19.40
C VAL A 113 4.01 20.69 -20.48
N SER A 114 2.90 21.45 -20.53
CA SER A 114 2.75 22.62 -21.40
C SER A 114 3.12 22.37 -22.87
N VAL A 115 2.69 21.23 -23.42
CA VAL A 115 2.87 20.93 -24.85
C VAL A 115 1.94 21.80 -25.68
N PHE A 116 2.47 22.56 -26.64
CA PHE A 116 1.68 23.44 -27.50
C PHE A 116 2.18 23.52 -28.94
N SER A 117 1.26 23.82 -29.85
CA SER A 117 1.54 24.23 -31.23
C SER A 117 0.51 25.28 -31.66
N ASN A 118 0.96 26.36 -32.29
CA ASN A 118 0.11 27.42 -32.81
C ASN A 118 -0.68 26.93 -34.04
N ASN A 119 -1.92 27.38 -34.24
CA ASN A 119 -2.73 27.00 -35.40
C ASN A 119 -2.12 27.42 -36.77
N LYS A 120 -1.12 28.31 -36.75
CA LYS A 120 -0.33 28.72 -37.93
C LYS A 120 0.83 27.77 -38.24
N ALA A 121 1.21 26.93 -37.28
CA ALA A 121 2.28 25.97 -37.46
C ALA A 121 1.82 24.83 -38.38
N GLU A 122 2.76 24.19 -39.06
CA GLU A 122 2.46 23.08 -39.96
C GLU A 122 1.86 21.89 -39.18
N GLY A 123 0.83 21.27 -39.76
CA GLY A 123 0.09 20.18 -39.11
C GLY A 123 0.97 18.96 -38.83
N GLY A 124 0.73 18.29 -37.70
CA GLY A 124 1.45 17.09 -37.29
C GLY A 124 2.68 17.33 -36.39
N ARG A 125 3.05 18.57 -36.07
CA ARG A 125 4.15 18.88 -35.13
C ARG A 125 4.02 18.21 -33.77
N SER A 126 2.80 17.90 -33.30
CA SER A 126 2.55 17.13 -32.07
C SER A 126 3.28 15.79 -32.04
N HIS A 127 3.26 15.05 -33.15
CA HIS A 127 3.92 13.75 -33.28
C HIS A 127 5.44 13.89 -33.15
N TYR A 128 6.01 14.88 -33.83
CA TYR A 128 7.43 15.17 -33.79
C TYR A 128 7.89 15.70 -32.42
N MET A 129 7.09 16.55 -31.76
CA MET A 129 7.39 17.03 -30.40
C MET A 129 7.47 15.91 -29.38
N LEU A 130 6.68 14.84 -29.53
CA LEU A 130 6.71 13.70 -28.61
C LEU A 130 8.00 12.89 -28.73
N GLU A 131 8.47 12.62 -29.94
CA GLU A 131 9.79 12.01 -30.18
C GLU A 131 10.93 12.87 -29.60
N MET A 132 10.85 14.21 -29.77
CA MET A 132 11.85 15.12 -29.21
C MET A 132 11.79 15.16 -27.67
N ALA A 133 10.59 15.11 -27.07
CA ALA A 133 10.42 15.12 -25.63
C ALA A 133 10.90 13.80 -24.99
N THR A 134 10.54 12.63 -25.54
CA THR A 134 10.98 11.34 -24.99
C THR A 134 12.49 11.14 -25.13
N ALA A 135 13.09 11.56 -26.25
CA ALA A 135 14.54 11.53 -26.45
C ALA A 135 15.31 12.51 -25.53
N GLU A 136 14.66 13.57 -25.03
CA GLU A 136 15.21 14.52 -24.06
C GLU A 136 14.96 14.16 -22.58
N GLY A 137 14.29 13.03 -22.30
CA GLY A 137 14.04 12.56 -20.92
C GLY A 137 12.58 12.59 -20.48
N GLY A 138 11.64 12.87 -21.38
CA GLY A 138 10.21 12.69 -21.14
C GLY A 138 9.83 11.22 -20.95
N ARG A 139 9.04 10.93 -19.90
CA ARG A 139 8.69 9.57 -19.43
C ARG A 139 7.25 9.42 -18.95
N GLN A 140 6.58 10.51 -18.60
CA GLN A 140 5.18 10.53 -18.20
C GLN A 140 4.52 11.83 -18.66
N LEU A 141 3.19 11.83 -18.71
CA LEU A 141 2.35 13.01 -18.93
C LEU A 141 0.94 12.73 -18.41
N ASP A 142 0.16 13.76 -18.16
CA ASP A 142 -1.29 13.68 -18.02
C ASP A 142 -2.00 14.61 -19.02
N CYS A 143 -3.27 14.31 -19.31
CA CYS A 143 -4.09 15.09 -20.23
C CYS A 143 -5.58 14.77 -20.08
N PHE A 144 -6.45 15.65 -20.55
CA PHE A 144 -7.87 15.33 -20.72
C PHE A 144 -8.08 14.22 -21.78
N ASP A 145 -9.04 13.32 -21.56
CA ASP A 145 -9.45 12.23 -22.47
C ASP A 145 -10.21 12.76 -23.70
N ILE A 146 -9.46 13.50 -24.52
CA ILE A 146 -9.92 14.11 -25.77
C ILE A 146 -9.14 13.50 -26.95
N TYR A 147 -8.95 14.23 -28.04
CA TYR A 147 -8.06 13.78 -29.13
C TYR A 147 -6.58 13.59 -28.69
N LEU A 148 -6.17 14.15 -27.54
CA LEU A 148 -4.79 14.14 -27.04
C LEU A 148 -4.30 12.73 -26.68
N THR A 149 -5.06 11.96 -25.90
CA THR A 149 -4.69 10.61 -25.44
C THR A 149 -4.29 9.70 -26.60
N LYS A 150 -5.05 9.75 -27.71
CA LYS A 150 -4.78 8.96 -28.93
C LYS A 150 -3.51 9.40 -29.67
N ILE A 151 -3.13 10.67 -29.58
CA ILE A 151 -1.85 11.15 -30.11
C ILE A 151 -0.71 10.62 -29.23
N TYR A 152 -0.84 10.68 -27.90
CA TYR A 152 0.18 10.17 -26.98
C TYR A 152 0.35 8.64 -27.07
N GLU A 153 -0.75 7.89 -27.22
CA GLU A 153 -0.71 6.44 -27.46
C GLU A 153 0.03 6.04 -28.74
N ALA A 154 -0.06 6.86 -29.80
CA ALA A 154 0.70 6.65 -31.04
C ALA A 154 2.21 6.83 -30.86
N HIS A 155 2.65 7.51 -29.80
CA HIS A 155 4.06 7.72 -29.42
C HIS A 155 4.46 6.91 -28.18
N GLY A 156 3.82 5.76 -27.96
CA GLY A 156 4.24 4.78 -26.96
C GLY A 156 3.86 5.11 -25.52
N PHE A 157 3.12 6.19 -25.26
CA PHE A 157 2.52 6.40 -23.93
C PHE A 157 1.33 5.45 -23.73
N LYS A 158 1.11 5.01 -22.50
CA LYS A 158 0.01 4.11 -22.12
C LYS A 158 -0.76 4.70 -20.93
N PRO A 159 -2.10 4.74 -20.97
CA PRO A 159 -2.90 5.08 -19.80
C PRO A 159 -2.65 4.11 -18.63
N VAL A 160 -2.34 4.68 -17.46
CA VAL A 160 -2.07 3.94 -16.21
C VAL A 160 -3.06 4.26 -15.09
N ALA A 161 -3.69 5.44 -15.12
CA ALA A 161 -4.81 5.81 -14.25
C ALA A 161 -5.71 6.85 -14.93
N LYS A 162 -6.94 7.01 -14.43
CA LYS A 162 -7.86 8.11 -14.79
C LYS A 162 -8.46 8.77 -13.56
N MET A 163 -8.53 10.09 -13.54
CA MET A 163 -9.30 10.85 -12.55
C MET A 163 -10.53 11.45 -13.21
N LYS A 164 -11.70 11.36 -12.58
CA LYS A 164 -12.93 11.94 -13.12
C LYS A 164 -12.84 13.46 -13.18
N TRP A 165 -13.53 14.07 -14.15
CA TRP A 165 -13.69 15.52 -14.21
C TRP A 165 -14.29 16.08 -12.91
N ASN A 166 -13.72 17.19 -12.41
CA ASN A 166 -14.28 17.98 -11.32
C ASN A 166 -14.38 19.46 -11.78
N ASP A 167 -15.59 20.03 -11.70
CA ASP A 167 -15.88 21.41 -12.09
C ASP A 167 -15.08 22.45 -11.29
N GLU A 168 -14.62 22.14 -10.07
CA GLU A 168 -13.78 23.03 -9.26
C GLU A 168 -12.42 23.34 -9.90
N TYR A 169 -11.90 22.42 -10.72
CA TYR A 169 -10.61 22.54 -11.42
C TYR A 169 -10.79 22.88 -12.92
N THR A 170 -11.97 23.38 -13.32
CA THR A 170 -12.27 23.78 -14.70
C THR A 170 -11.24 24.81 -15.22
N PRO A 171 -10.52 24.53 -16.33
CA PRO A 171 -9.53 25.46 -16.88
C PRO A 171 -10.14 26.81 -17.32
N GLU A 172 -9.38 27.90 -17.20
CA GLU A 172 -9.84 29.22 -17.65
C GLU A 172 -10.19 29.20 -19.14
N GLY A 173 -11.42 29.64 -19.46
CA GLY A 173 -11.94 29.66 -20.83
C GLY A 173 -12.47 28.31 -21.34
N TRP A 174 -12.53 27.26 -20.50
CA TRP A 174 -13.19 26.01 -20.86
C TRP A 174 -14.67 26.24 -21.19
N ASN A 175 -15.17 25.50 -22.17
CA ASN A 175 -16.57 25.57 -22.60
C ASN A 175 -17.02 24.16 -23.00
N LYS A 176 -17.92 23.57 -22.20
CA LYS A 176 -18.38 22.18 -22.36
C LYS A 176 -18.95 21.89 -23.76
N GLU A 177 -19.58 22.88 -24.43
CA GLU A 177 -20.09 22.73 -25.81
C GLU A 177 -18.97 22.51 -26.86
N ASN A 178 -17.78 23.07 -26.66
CA ASN A 178 -16.63 22.86 -27.56
C ASN A 178 -16.04 21.44 -27.45
N PHE A 179 -16.26 20.79 -26.31
CA PHE A 179 -15.71 19.48 -25.95
C PHE A 179 -16.80 18.41 -25.78
N LYS A 180 -18.05 18.67 -26.17
CA LYS A 180 -19.21 17.80 -25.87
C LYS A 180 -19.10 16.36 -26.36
N ASP A 181 -18.35 16.14 -27.44
CA ASP A 181 -18.09 14.81 -28.00
C ASP A 181 -17.14 13.98 -27.10
N TYR A 182 -16.57 14.61 -26.06
CA TYR A 182 -15.75 14.01 -25.01
C TYR A 182 -16.48 14.15 -23.66
N ASN A 183 -17.21 13.10 -23.29
CA ASN A 183 -18.02 13.03 -22.06
C ASN A 183 -18.87 14.29 -21.78
N ASN A 184 -19.65 14.76 -22.77
CA ASN A 184 -20.50 15.96 -22.68
C ASN A 184 -19.75 17.27 -22.32
N GLY A 185 -18.43 17.30 -22.49
CA GLY A 185 -17.57 18.44 -22.17
C GLY A 185 -16.88 18.34 -20.82
N GLU A 186 -16.98 17.17 -20.16
CA GLU A 186 -16.41 16.83 -18.85
C GLU A 186 -15.44 15.63 -18.98
N PRO A 187 -14.40 15.70 -19.82
CA PRO A 187 -13.48 14.58 -20.05
C PRO A 187 -12.63 14.26 -18.81
N ASP A 188 -12.43 12.98 -18.53
CA ASP A 188 -11.51 12.52 -17.48
C ASP A 188 -10.08 13.03 -17.70
N VAL A 189 -9.30 13.16 -16.63
CA VAL A 189 -7.85 13.35 -16.71
C VAL A 189 -7.17 11.98 -16.75
N VAL A 190 -6.48 11.67 -17.85
CA VAL A 190 -5.77 10.41 -18.09
C VAL A 190 -4.29 10.59 -17.77
N PHE A 191 -3.79 9.82 -16.82
CA PHE A 191 -2.38 9.76 -16.46
C PHE A 191 -1.72 8.66 -17.31
N MET A 192 -0.61 9.01 -17.97
CA MET A 192 0.07 8.13 -18.93
C MET A 192 1.57 7.99 -18.64
N ALA A 193 2.08 6.76 -18.78
CA ALA A 193 3.51 6.44 -18.69
C ALA A 193 4.06 6.04 -20.07
N TYR A 194 5.30 6.42 -20.37
CA TYR A 194 5.99 6.05 -21.61
C TYR A 194 6.46 4.60 -21.56
N ASP A 195 6.05 3.79 -22.54
CA ASP A 195 6.33 2.35 -22.64
C ASP A 195 6.88 1.98 -24.04
N PRO A 196 8.15 2.34 -24.34
CA PRO A 196 8.76 2.09 -25.65
C PRO A 196 8.97 0.60 -25.94
N ASN A 197 8.97 -0.24 -24.90
CA ASN A 197 9.12 -1.68 -25.00
C ASN A 197 7.79 -2.41 -25.16
N ASN A 198 6.66 -1.73 -24.92
CA ASN A 198 5.33 -2.33 -24.80
C ASN A 198 5.26 -3.36 -23.63
N ASP A 199 5.98 -3.09 -22.53
CA ASP A 199 6.10 -3.91 -21.31
C ASP A 199 4.89 -3.80 -20.38
N ILE A 200 4.22 -2.63 -20.31
CA ILE A 200 2.95 -2.47 -19.58
C ILE A 200 1.88 -3.34 -20.25
N GLU A 201 1.80 -3.24 -21.57
CA GLU A 201 0.86 -3.99 -22.41
C GLU A 201 1.15 -5.51 -22.42
N LYS A 202 2.42 -5.94 -22.29
CA LYS A 202 2.77 -7.35 -22.02
C LYS A 202 2.27 -7.79 -20.66
N LYS A 203 2.58 -7.07 -19.58
CA LYS A 203 2.11 -7.38 -18.22
C LYS A 203 0.58 -7.44 -18.14
N LYS A 204 -0.11 -6.54 -18.85
CA LYS A 204 -1.57 -6.59 -19.03
C LYS A 204 -1.96 -7.90 -19.69
N LYS A 205 -1.46 -8.24 -20.88
CA LYS A 205 -1.77 -9.49 -21.60
C LYS A 205 -1.45 -10.76 -20.84
N GLU A 206 -0.31 -10.81 -20.14
CA GLU A 206 0.05 -11.91 -19.26
C GLU A 206 -0.98 -12.08 -18.11
N ALA A 207 -1.56 -10.99 -17.61
CA ALA A 207 -2.67 -11.01 -16.66
C ALA A 207 -4.04 -11.33 -17.33
N GLU A 208 -4.31 -10.86 -18.55
CA GLU A 208 -5.54 -11.22 -19.29
C GLU A 208 -5.57 -12.72 -19.61
N GLU A 209 -4.44 -13.28 -20.04
CA GLU A 209 -4.26 -14.72 -20.33
C GLU A 209 -4.25 -15.58 -19.07
N LYS A 210 -3.66 -15.11 -17.96
CA LYS A 210 -3.57 -15.87 -16.70
C LYS A 210 -4.85 -15.83 -15.86
N TYR A 211 -5.58 -14.72 -15.87
CA TYR A 211 -6.74 -14.49 -14.98
C TYR A 211 -8.07 -14.29 -15.74
N GLY A 212 -8.07 -14.40 -17.07
CA GLY A 212 -9.23 -14.08 -17.92
C GLY A 212 -9.60 -12.60 -17.91
N LYS A 213 -8.77 -11.74 -17.31
CA LYS A 213 -9.17 -10.40 -16.84
C LYS A 213 -8.74 -9.29 -17.80
N LYS A 214 -9.71 -8.60 -18.42
CA LYS A 214 -9.40 -7.45 -19.28
C LYS A 214 -8.88 -6.29 -18.43
N ASN A 215 -7.67 -5.81 -18.72
CA ASN A 215 -6.97 -4.84 -17.87
C ASN A 215 -7.40 -3.38 -18.16
N GLU A 216 -8.57 -3.04 -17.65
CA GLU A 216 -9.13 -1.69 -17.67
C GLU A 216 -8.23 -0.69 -16.90
N ILE A 217 -8.40 0.60 -17.16
CA ILE A 217 -7.56 1.65 -16.57
C ILE A 217 -8.21 2.11 -15.26
N PRO A 218 -7.53 2.02 -14.10
CA PRO A 218 -8.14 2.28 -12.81
C PRO A 218 -8.55 3.75 -12.65
N TYR A 219 -9.70 3.97 -12.02
CA TYR A 219 -10.09 5.30 -11.56
C TYR A 219 -9.41 5.63 -10.23
N ILE A 220 -8.90 6.86 -10.10
CA ILE A 220 -8.32 7.43 -8.88
C ILE A 220 -9.16 8.62 -8.40
N ILE A 221 -9.05 8.91 -7.10
CA ILE A 221 -9.82 9.96 -6.41
C ILE A 221 -8.98 11.20 -6.06
N ASP A 222 -7.67 11.15 -6.32
CA ASP A 222 -6.69 12.17 -5.96
C ASP A 222 -5.54 12.19 -7.00
N TYR A 223 -4.93 13.35 -7.22
CA TYR A 223 -3.91 13.56 -8.27
C TYR A 223 -2.56 12.93 -7.90
N ASP A 224 -2.20 12.90 -6.61
CA ASP A 224 -0.94 12.33 -6.11
C ASP A 224 -0.88 10.81 -6.39
N MET A 225 -2.04 10.14 -6.37
CA MET A 225 -2.20 8.73 -6.80
C MET A 225 -1.91 8.54 -8.31
N GLY A 226 -2.17 9.55 -9.13
CA GLY A 226 -1.92 9.54 -10.57
C GLY A 226 -0.44 9.68 -10.89
N GLU A 227 0.27 10.56 -10.17
CA GLU A 227 1.73 10.60 -10.22
C GLU A 227 2.36 9.29 -9.75
N ASP A 228 1.87 8.69 -8.66
CA ASP A 228 2.40 7.43 -8.14
C ASP A 228 2.15 6.26 -9.12
N ALA A 229 0.99 6.22 -9.80
CA ALA A 229 0.74 5.29 -10.89
C ALA A 229 1.69 5.51 -12.09
N GLN A 230 1.92 6.76 -12.50
CA GLN A 230 2.94 7.07 -13.52
C GLN A 230 4.33 6.57 -13.08
N HIS A 231 4.70 6.77 -11.81
CA HIS A 231 6.00 6.42 -11.27
C HIS A 231 6.28 4.91 -11.23
N MET A 232 5.29 4.12 -10.79
CA MET A 232 5.34 2.66 -10.75
C MET A 232 5.51 2.05 -12.14
N TYR A 233 4.81 2.61 -13.15
CA TYR A 233 4.90 2.16 -14.54
C TYR A 233 5.99 2.86 -15.38
N LYS A 234 6.72 3.84 -14.82
CA LYS A 234 7.72 4.64 -15.53
C LYS A 234 8.83 3.77 -16.13
N TRP A 235 8.95 3.74 -17.45
CA TRP A 235 10.13 3.20 -18.11
C TRP A 235 11.36 4.04 -17.76
N ARG A 236 12.45 3.37 -17.37
CA ARG A 236 13.72 4.01 -16.99
C ARG A 236 14.81 3.59 -17.97
N SER A 237 15.42 4.55 -18.64
CA SER A 237 16.50 4.30 -19.60
C SER A 237 17.71 3.60 -18.95
N PRO A 238 18.64 3.01 -19.73
CA PRO A 238 19.87 2.46 -19.19
C PRO A 238 20.65 3.50 -18.36
N ALA A 239 20.74 4.74 -18.84
CA ALA A 239 21.39 5.85 -18.13
C ALA A 239 20.66 6.25 -16.83
N GLU A 240 19.32 6.28 -16.80
CA GLU A 240 18.55 6.50 -15.56
C GLU A 240 18.82 5.38 -14.53
N ARG A 241 18.86 4.12 -14.99
CA ARG A 241 19.13 2.96 -14.13
C ARG A 241 20.59 2.89 -13.68
N GLU A 242 21.54 3.30 -14.51
CA GLU A 242 22.93 3.48 -14.11
C GLU A 242 23.08 4.63 -13.10
N ALA A 243 22.31 5.72 -13.23
CA ALA A 243 22.29 6.81 -12.26
C ALA A 243 21.72 6.37 -10.89
N ILE A 244 20.58 5.67 -10.85
CA ILE A 244 20.01 5.08 -9.62
C ILE A 244 21.00 4.11 -8.96
N TYR A 245 21.60 3.22 -9.77
CA TYR A 245 22.62 2.28 -9.32
C TYR A 245 23.85 2.99 -8.72
N ASN A 246 24.39 4.00 -9.42
CA ASN A 246 25.54 4.75 -8.94
C ASN A 246 25.21 5.62 -7.71
N LYS A 247 24.02 6.21 -7.62
CA LYS A 247 23.52 6.94 -6.43
C LYS A 247 23.58 6.03 -5.19
N SER A 248 23.06 4.81 -5.30
CA SER A 248 23.06 3.80 -4.23
C SER A 248 24.49 3.37 -3.85
N ILE A 249 25.31 3.02 -4.85
CA ILE A 249 26.71 2.60 -4.67
C ILE A 249 27.57 3.71 -4.05
N GLU A 250 27.35 4.97 -4.41
CA GLU A 250 28.08 6.12 -3.89
C GLU A 250 27.71 6.42 -2.43
N ARG A 251 26.40 6.43 -2.08
CA ARG A 251 25.94 6.53 -0.68
C ARG A 251 26.70 5.54 0.21
N TYR A 252 26.72 4.25 -0.18
CA TYR A 252 27.31 3.19 0.65
C TYR A 252 28.83 3.34 0.77
N LYS A 253 29.53 3.71 -0.31
CA LYS A 253 30.98 3.97 -0.27
C LYS A 253 31.36 5.15 0.63
N ASN A 254 30.53 6.19 0.64
CA ASN A 254 30.80 7.44 1.37
C ASN A 254 30.46 7.34 2.87
N ALA A 255 29.66 6.36 3.31
CA ALA A 255 29.39 6.09 4.72
C ALA A 255 30.66 5.74 5.51
N LYS A 256 30.78 6.28 6.73
CA LYS A 256 32.00 6.27 7.56
C LYS A 256 31.83 5.48 8.87
N SER A 257 30.61 5.02 9.16
CA SER A 257 30.27 4.19 10.32
C SER A 257 29.20 3.17 9.95
N THR A 258 29.10 2.06 10.70
CA THR A 258 28.03 1.07 10.46
C THR A 258 26.64 1.67 10.65
N GLU A 259 26.49 2.66 11.54
CA GLU A 259 25.26 3.46 11.69
C GLU A 259 24.99 4.38 10.48
N GLU A 260 25.96 5.18 10.00
CA GLU A 260 25.78 6.03 8.81
C GLU A 260 25.46 5.22 7.54
N LEU A 261 26.00 4.00 7.42
CA LEU A 261 25.74 3.11 6.28
C LEU A 261 24.28 2.66 6.19
N LYS A 262 23.63 2.45 7.34
CA LYS A 262 22.19 2.15 7.42
C LYS A 262 21.34 3.37 7.08
N GLU A 263 21.67 4.53 7.66
CA GLU A 263 20.93 5.77 7.41
C GLU A 263 20.87 6.18 5.93
N VAL A 264 21.89 5.81 5.14
CA VAL A 264 21.95 6.08 3.70
C VAL A 264 21.50 4.90 2.82
N ALA A 265 20.96 3.82 3.41
CA ALA A 265 20.27 2.76 2.67
C ALA A 265 19.16 3.35 1.80
N TYR A 266 18.38 4.26 2.38
CA TYR A 266 17.27 4.97 1.77
C TYR A 266 17.57 6.48 1.71
N ASP A 267 17.02 7.19 0.72
CA ASP A 267 16.98 8.65 0.72
C ASP A 267 15.91 9.13 1.71
N LYS A 268 16.24 10.06 2.60
CA LYS A 268 15.24 10.64 3.52
C LYS A 268 14.39 11.72 2.82
N ASP A 269 14.85 12.23 1.68
CA ASP A 269 14.17 13.27 0.90
C ASP A 269 13.23 12.73 -0.21
N GLU A 270 13.22 11.41 -0.47
CA GLU A 270 12.42 10.77 -1.53
C GLU A 270 11.39 9.77 -0.96
N PRO A 271 10.12 9.74 -1.42
CA PRO A 271 9.13 8.78 -0.89
C PRO A 271 9.56 7.32 -1.07
N PHE A 272 9.51 6.53 0.02
CA PHE A 272 10.00 5.14 0.06
C PHE A 272 9.52 4.29 -1.13
N LEU A 273 8.21 4.27 -1.43
CA LEU A 273 7.66 3.51 -2.56
C LEU A 273 8.26 3.90 -3.91
N ARG A 274 8.55 5.19 -4.14
CA ARG A 274 9.18 5.67 -5.37
C ARG A 274 10.63 5.15 -5.47
N GLN A 275 11.38 5.15 -4.37
CA GLN A 275 12.70 4.49 -4.33
C GLN A 275 12.61 2.97 -4.57
N MET A 276 11.55 2.34 -4.07
CA MET A 276 11.26 0.92 -4.21
C MET A 276 10.92 0.53 -5.67
N ASP A 277 10.27 1.41 -6.45
CA ASP A 277 10.11 1.27 -7.90
C ASP A 277 11.45 1.41 -8.65
N ASP A 278 12.23 2.43 -8.27
CA ASP A 278 13.52 2.76 -8.89
C ASP A 278 14.49 1.58 -8.75
N LEU A 279 14.60 1.00 -7.55
CA LEU A 279 15.38 -0.22 -7.30
C LEU A 279 14.86 -1.42 -8.10
N ASN A 280 13.54 -1.63 -8.20
CA ASN A 280 12.95 -2.73 -8.96
C ASN A 280 13.15 -2.62 -10.48
N SER A 281 13.44 -1.42 -11.00
CA SER A 281 13.76 -1.23 -12.42
C SER A 281 15.15 -1.75 -12.82
N LEU A 282 16.05 -1.90 -11.84
CA LEU A 282 17.45 -2.27 -12.05
C LEU A 282 17.61 -3.73 -12.50
N SER A 283 18.66 -3.99 -13.29
CA SER A 283 19.02 -5.36 -13.66
C SER A 283 19.32 -6.20 -12.42
N LYS A 284 19.15 -7.53 -12.52
CA LYS A 284 19.40 -8.46 -11.41
C LYS A 284 20.84 -8.34 -10.89
N GLU A 285 21.78 -8.11 -11.80
CA GLU A 285 23.19 -7.90 -11.55
C GLU A 285 23.47 -6.56 -10.87
N GLN A 286 22.79 -5.48 -11.28
CA GLN A 286 22.85 -4.19 -10.60
C GLN A 286 22.32 -4.28 -9.16
N ARG A 287 21.15 -4.90 -8.96
CA ARG A 287 20.55 -5.14 -7.63
C ARG A 287 21.48 -5.95 -6.72
N GLN A 288 22.05 -7.05 -7.23
CA GLN A 288 23.04 -7.86 -6.51
C GLN A 288 24.33 -7.10 -6.19
N SER A 289 24.78 -6.21 -7.08
CA SER A 289 26.00 -5.41 -6.88
C SER A 289 25.81 -4.29 -5.83
N ILE A 290 24.62 -3.67 -5.75
CA ILE A 290 24.24 -2.74 -4.65
C ILE A 290 24.34 -3.45 -3.30
N GLN A 291 23.69 -4.62 -3.19
CA GLN A 291 23.70 -5.43 -1.97
C GLN A 291 25.12 -5.92 -1.61
N ALA A 292 25.93 -6.28 -2.60
CA ALA A 292 27.32 -6.70 -2.40
C ALA A 292 28.21 -5.56 -1.89
N GLU A 293 28.07 -4.33 -2.41
CA GLU A 293 28.85 -3.19 -1.94
C GLU A 293 28.41 -2.75 -0.53
N TYR A 294 27.11 -2.78 -0.22
CA TYR A 294 26.60 -2.58 1.15
C TYR A 294 27.23 -3.60 2.12
N SER A 295 27.12 -4.88 1.78
CA SER A 295 27.64 -6.00 2.58
C SER A 295 29.16 -5.91 2.79
N LYS A 296 29.90 -5.55 1.73
CA LYS A 296 31.35 -5.30 1.77
C LYS A 296 31.69 -4.10 2.66
N ARG A 297 30.99 -2.97 2.52
CA ARG A 297 31.23 -1.77 3.32
C ARG A 297 30.95 -2.00 4.80
N TYR A 298 29.83 -2.66 5.12
CA TYR A 298 29.50 -3.06 6.49
C TYR A 298 30.61 -3.93 7.09
N LEU A 299 31.12 -4.92 6.32
CA LEU A 299 32.27 -5.73 6.70
C LEU A 299 33.59 -4.96 6.81
N GLU A 300 33.79 -3.83 6.14
CA GLU A 300 34.96 -2.96 6.33
C GLU A 300 34.82 -2.20 7.65
N LEU A 301 33.71 -1.48 7.83
CA LEU A 301 33.45 -0.59 8.97
C LEU A 301 33.42 -1.35 10.30
N ILE A 302 32.73 -2.49 10.39
CA ILE A 302 32.64 -3.27 11.65
C ILE A 302 34.00 -3.81 12.13
N LYS A 303 35.00 -3.97 11.24
CA LYS A 303 36.37 -4.37 11.62
C LYS A 303 37.13 -3.25 12.32
N GLU A 304 36.84 -2.00 11.95
CA GLU A 304 37.50 -0.81 12.49
C GLU A 304 36.78 -0.33 13.75
N GLU A 305 35.44 -0.37 13.76
CA GLU A 305 34.60 0.06 14.88
C GLU A 305 34.51 -0.96 16.03
N ASN A 306 34.36 -2.26 15.73
CA ASN A 306 34.28 -3.30 16.76
C ASN A 306 35.09 -4.57 16.39
N PRO A 307 36.44 -4.49 16.38
CA PRO A 307 37.31 -5.60 15.98
C PRO A 307 37.14 -6.89 16.80
N GLU A 308 36.71 -6.82 18.06
CA GLU A 308 36.49 -8.02 18.88
C GLU A 308 35.14 -8.69 18.60
N GLU A 309 34.08 -7.92 18.34
CA GLU A 309 32.80 -8.44 17.84
C GLU A 309 32.97 -9.08 16.46
N TYR A 310 33.68 -8.39 15.56
CA TYR A 310 34.02 -8.95 14.26
C TYR A 310 34.82 -10.25 14.37
N LYS A 311 35.80 -10.37 15.28
CA LYS A 311 36.51 -11.64 15.54
C LYS A 311 35.58 -12.72 16.07
N LYS A 312 34.78 -12.41 17.09
CA LYS A 312 33.86 -13.31 17.79
C LYS A 312 32.83 -13.92 16.84
N HIS A 313 32.27 -13.11 15.94
CA HIS A 313 31.24 -13.51 14.99
C HIS A 313 31.74 -13.67 13.56
N LYS A 314 33.06 -13.67 13.34
CA LYS A 314 33.71 -13.64 12.02
C LYS A 314 33.07 -14.58 11.00
N LYS A 315 32.90 -15.86 11.36
CA LYS A 315 32.35 -16.89 10.46
C LYS A 315 30.86 -16.70 10.14
N TYR A 316 30.10 -16.04 11.01
CA TYR A 316 28.70 -15.65 10.76
C TYR A 316 28.65 -14.41 9.87
N LEU A 317 29.42 -13.36 10.18
CA LEU A 317 29.49 -12.13 9.40
C LEU A 317 30.02 -12.43 7.97
N GLU A 318 31.10 -13.19 7.85
CA GLU A 318 31.57 -13.67 6.54
C GLU A 318 30.52 -14.56 5.85
N LYS A 319 29.73 -15.39 6.56
CA LYS A 319 28.64 -16.15 5.89
C LYS A 319 27.48 -15.25 5.42
N LYS A 320 27.11 -14.20 6.17
CA LYS A 320 25.99 -13.30 5.86
C LYS A 320 26.34 -12.27 4.78
N TYR A 321 27.58 -11.77 4.78
CA TYR A 321 27.98 -10.60 3.98
C TYR A 321 29.09 -10.86 2.95
N ASN A 322 29.78 -12.03 2.96
CA ASN A 322 30.77 -12.36 1.92
C ASN A 322 30.08 -12.90 0.65
N ILE A 323 29.31 -12.03 0.00
CA ILE A 323 28.85 -12.24 -1.37
C ILE A 323 30.12 -12.32 -2.23
N LYS A 324 30.41 -13.51 -2.78
CA LYS A 324 31.51 -13.68 -3.73
C LYS A 324 31.22 -12.81 -4.96
N SER A 325 32.25 -12.14 -5.47
CA SER A 325 32.23 -11.41 -6.75
C SER A 325 31.84 -12.29 -7.95
N ASP A 326 31.95 -13.61 -7.80
CA ASP A 326 31.96 -14.58 -8.89
C ASP A 326 30.66 -15.42 -8.89
N ALA A 327 29.61 -14.84 -9.49
CA ALA A 327 28.46 -15.46 -10.16
C ALA A 327 27.63 -16.61 -9.51
N SER A 328 26.32 -16.53 -9.77
CA SER A 328 25.27 -17.55 -9.55
C SER A 328 24.81 -17.83 -8.11
N ILE A 329 23.62 -17.30 -7.78
CA ILE A 329 22.64 -17.82 -6.81
C ILE A 329 21.27 -17.20 -7.16
N TYR A 330 20.18 -17.85 -6.76
CA TYR A 330 18.80 -17.62 -7.25
C TYR A 330 17.99 -16.80 -6.23
N ILE A 331 17.71 -15.52 -6.51
CA ILE A 331 16.84 -14.64 -5.69
C ILE A 331 16.01 -13.74 -6.61
N ASP A 332 14.71 -13.65 -6.36
CA ASP A 332 13.86 -12.46 -6.60
C ASP A 332 12.72 -12.51 -5.59
N SER A 333 12.46 -11.40 -4.91
CA SER A 333 11.11 -10.86 -4.67
C SER A 333 11.19 -9.36 -4.35
N TYR A 334 12.17 -8.94 -3.55
CA TYR A 334 12.70 -7.58 -3.44
C TYR A 334 14.17 -7.62 -2.98
N ILE A 335 14.90 -6.49 -3.06
CA ILE A 335 16.31 -6.44 -2.60
C ILE A 335 16.40 -6.61 -1.09
N ASP A 336 15.41 -6.07 -0.36
CA ASP A 336 15.32 -6.07 1.09
C ASP A 336 13.94 -6.64 1.48
N SER A 337 13.80 -7.79 2.16
CA SER A 337 14.06 -8.15 3.58
C SER A 337 15.50 -8.24 4.12
N LEU A 338 16.50 -8.12 3.26
CA LEU A 338 17.89 -8.43 3.56
C LEU A 338 18.60 -7.35 4.39
N ILE A 339 18.39 -6.04 4.17
CA ILE A 339 18.85 -4.94 5.05
C ILE A 339 18.04 -4.84 6.35
N ASP A 340 16.75 -5.17 6.34
CA ASP A 340 15.91 -5.00 7.54
C ASP A 340 16.33 -6.01 8.65
N ILE A 341 16.81 -7.20 8.26
CA ILE A 341 17.44 -8.20 9.14
C ILE A 341 18.91 -7.83 9.49
N ILE A 342 19.46 -6.74 8.96
CA ILE A 342 20.81 -6.23 9.28
C ILE A 342 20.78 -5.27 10.47
N GLU A 343 19.76 -4.42 10.60
CA GLU A 343 19.68 -3.42 11.68
C GLU A 343 19.32 -4.01 13.05
N TYR A 344 18.29 -4.88 13.10
CA TYR A 344 17.83 -5.60 14.29
C TYR A 344 18.95 -6.29 15.10
N ILE A 345 20.07 -6.64 14.44
CA ILE A 345 21.20 -7.35 15.05
C ILE A 345 22.21 -6.39 15.68
N ASP A 346 22.32 -5.16 15.19
CA ASP A 346 23.28 -4.16 15.70
C ASP A 346 22.76 -3.36 16.90
N ALA A 347 21.45 -3.23 17.07
CA ALA A 347 20.85 -2.58 18.26
C ALA A 347 21.33 -3.22 19.58
N LYS A 348 21.59 -4.54 19.58
CA LYS A 348 22.13 -5.28 20.74
C LYS A 348 23.61 -5.01 21.06
N LYS A 349 24.34 -4.19 20.30
CA LYS A 349 25.80 -3.95 20.42
C LYS A 349 26.31 -3.55 21.82
N LYS A 350 25.51 -2.90 22.69
CA LYS A 350 26.05 -2.01 23.76
C LYS A 350 25.64 -2.27 25.23
N GLU A 351 24.66 -3.13 25.56
CA GLU A 351 24.02 -3.07 26.90
C GLU A 351 24.31 -4.20 27.92
N PHE A 352 24.88 -5.35 27.55
CA PHE A 352 25.12 -6.45 28.52
C PHE A 352 26.37 -6.26 29.38
N LYS A 353 26.25 -6.45 30.71
CA LYS A 353 27.38 -6.36 31.66
C LYS A 353 27.69 -7.71 32.31
N GLU A 354 28.95 -7.87 32.72
CA GLU A 354 29.45 -9.12 33.32
C GLU A 354 28.88 -9.39 34.72
N SER A 355 28.13 -8.44 35.29
CA SER A 355 27.33 -8.59 36.51
C SER A 355 26.15 -9.55 36.37
N ASP A 356 25.69 -9.82 35.13
CA ASP A 356 24.34 -10.32 34.89
C ASP A 356 24.29 -11.86 34.83
N VAL A 357 25.42 -12.53 35.09
CA VAL A 357 25.59 -13.99 35.06
C VAL A 357 25.62 -14.56 36.47
N ASN A 358 24.45 -14.95 36.98
CA ASN A 358 24.29 -15.44 38.35
C ASN A 358 25.01 -16.80 38.57
N ARG A 359 25.84 -16.88 39.62
CA ARG A 359 26.60 -18.08 40.02
C ARG A 359 26.51 -18.28 41.53
N ASP A 360 26.69 -19.53 41.98
CA ASP A 360 26.81 -19.85 43.41
C ASP A 360 28.18 -19.42 44.00
N GLU A 361 28.31 -19.46 45.32
CA GLU A 361 29.51 -19.03 46.06
C GLU A 361 30.77 -19.87 45.73
N ASP A 362 30.58 -21.08 45.17
CA ASP A 362 31.63 -21.97 44.66
C ASP A 362 31.90 -21.81 43.14
N GLY A 363 31.22 -20.85 42.48
CA GLY A 363 31.53 -20.39 41.12
C GLY A 363 30.92 -21.20 39.97
N LYS A 364 29.92 -22.06 40.23
CA LYS A 364 29.21 -22.85 39.22
C LYS A 364 27.84 -22.28 38.86
N PHE A 365 27.28 -22.81 37.77
CA PHE A 365 25.92 -22.54 37.33
C PHE A 365 24.92 -23.42 38.11
N ALA A 366 24.13 -22.80 38.98
CA ALA A 366 23.03 -23.46 39.67
C ALA A 366 21.90 -23.86 38.69
N THR A 367 21.12 -24.89 39.02
CA THR A 367 20.11 -25.45 38.11
C THR A 367 18.70 -25.52 38.71
N LYS A 368 17.72 -24.99 37.96
CA LYS A 368 16.25 -25.09 38.10
C LYS A 368 15.61 -24.72 39.45
N ASN A 369 14.76 -23.68 39.45
CA ASN A 369 13.30 -23.86 39.42
C ASN A 369 12.50 -22.54 39.35
N SER A 370 11.34 -22.62 38.68
CA SER A 370 10.05 -21.89 38.87
C SER A 370 9.99 -20.36 39.13
N SER A 371 9.03 -19.73 38.42
CA SER A 371 8.19 -18.57 38.81
C SER A 371 8.81 -17.20 39.10
N ASN A 372 8.54 -16.21 38.23
CA ASN A 372 7.44 -15.25 38.45
C ASN A 372 7.14 -14.36 37.22
N LYS A 373 5.97 -13.69 37.20
CA LYS A 373 5.53 -12.74 36.16
C LYS A 373 5.80 -11.27 36.54
N SER A 374 6.26 -10.48 35.57
CA SER A 374 5.92 -9.06 35.36
C SER A 374 5.72 -8.89 33.84
N LYS A 375 4.57 -8.46 33.31
CA LYS A 375 3.93 -7.13 33.45
C LYS A 375 4.86 -5.99 33.02
N ASP A 376 4.67 -5.55 31.78
CA ASP A 376 4.30 -4.16 31.51
C ASP A 376 3.48 -4.06 30.21
N LYS A 377 3.00 -2.87 29.84
CA LYS A 377 2.04 -2.63 28.74
C LYS A 377 2.67 -1.92 27.52
N ILE A 378 2.00 -2.11 26.38
CA ILE A 378 1.87 -1.23 25.20
C ILE A 378 2.49 0.16 25.40
N LYS A 379 3.45 0.52 24.54
CA LYS A 379 4.09 1.85 24.50
C LYS A 379 4.40 2.40 23.12
N ASP A 380 4.13 1.64 22.06
CA ASP A 380 4.65 1.91 20.73
C ASP A 380 3.51 1.94 19.68
N LEU A 381 3.68 2.78 18.67
CA LEU A 381 2.81 3.04 17.53
C LEU A 381 3.20 2.13 16.37
N ASP A 382 2.39 1.11 16.07
CA ASP A 382 2.59 0.24 14.92
C ASP A 382 2.20 0.95 13.60
N THR A 383 3.09 0.87 12.60
CA THR A 383 2.84 1.43 11.26
C THR A 383 1.83 0.61 10.46
N ASN A 384 1.62 -0.66 10.82
CA ASN A 384 0.62 -1.53 10.19
C ASN A 384 -0.78 -1.22 10.72
N ALA A 385 -0.94 -0.98 12.02
CA ALA A 385 -2.16 -0.41 12.59
C ALA A 385 -2.55 0.94 11.97
N LEU A 386 -1.60 1.74 11.46
CA LEU A 386 -1.92 2.94 10.67
C LEU A 386 -2.48 2.59 9.27
N LYS A 387 -2.06 1.50 8.63
CA LYS A 387 -2.67 1.04 7.35
C LYS A 387 -4.15 0.69 7.56
N ASP A 388 -4.50 0.16 8.73
CA ASP A 388 -5.86 -0.22 9.10
C ASP A 388 -6.81 0.96 9.34
N PHE A 389 -6.29 2.17 9.59
CA PHE A 389 -7.09 3.41 9.55
C PHE A 389 -7.22 4.00 8.12
N GLY A 390 -6.89 3.21 7.09
CA GLY A 390 -7.01 3.59 5.68
C GLY A 390 -6.00 4.63 5.21
N LEU A 391 -4.95 4.93 5.99
CA LEU A 391 -3.82 5.70 5.48
C LEU A 391 -3.09 4.84 4.42
N ASN A 392 -2.85 5.39 3.23
CA ASN A 392 -1.89 4.78 2.33
C ASN A 392 -0.46 4.94 2.88
N GLN A 393 0.49 4.11 2.43
CA GLN A 393 1.86 4.10 2.98
C GLN A 393 2.58 5.45 2.87
N ARG A 394 2.22 6.30 1.89
CA ARG A 394 2.72 7.67 1.73
C ARG A 394 2.14 8.64 2.76
N GLN A 395 0.88 8.47 3.19
CA GLN A 395 0.30 9.20 4.33
C GLN A 395 0.90 8.74 5.67
N ILE A 396 1.17 7.44 5.84
CA ILE A 396 1.77 6.88 7.06
C ILE A 396 3.17 7.44 7.31
N ILE A 397 4.05 7.37 6.31
CA ILE A 397 5.41 7.89 6.42
C ILE A 397 5.39 9.41 6.70
N LYS A 398 4.53 10.17 6.00
CA LYS A 398 4.33 11.60 6.28
C LYS A 398 3.86 11.85 7.72
N LEU A 399 3.00 11.01 8.29
CA LEU A 399 2.53 11.14 9.67
C LEU A 399 3.65 10.81 10.68
N THR A 400 4.33 9.67 10.55
CA THR A 400 5.33 9.23 11.53
C THR A 400 6.55 10.16 11.54
N THR A 401 7.12 10.50 10.39
CA THR A 401 8.24 11.46 10.31
C THR A 401 7.88 12.79 10.96
N LYS A 402 6.66 13.31 10.75
CA LYS A 402 6.25 14.60 11.34
C LYS A 402 6.04 14.54 12.85
N LEU A 403 5.57 13.42 13.39
CA LEU A 403 5.50 13.20 14.84
C LEU A 403 6.90 12.99 15.46
N GLU A 404 7.86 12.46 14.70
CA GLU A 404 9.24 12.26 15.15
C GLU A 404 10.03 13.59 15.11
N ASP A 405 9.87 14.42 14.08
CA ASP A 405 10.37 15.80 13.99
C ASP A 405 9.91 16.67 15.18
N LEU A 406 8.66 16.48 15.62
CA LEU A 406 8.09 17.16 16.79
C LEU A 406 8.55 16.55 18.13
N GLY A 407 9.32 15.45 18.10
CA GLY A 407 9.83 14.74 19.29
C GLY A 407 8.78 13.91 20.05
N ILE A 408 7.64 13.64 19.41
CA ILE A 408 6.43 13.06 20.03
C ILE A 408 6.45 11.53 19.98
N ILE A 409 7.13 10.97 18.98
CA ILE A 409 7.46 9.54 18.89
C ILE A 409 8.96 9.33 18.66
N GLU A 410 9.43 8.09 18.75
CA GLU A 410 10.79 7.62 18.51
C GLU A 410 10.76 6.18 18.02
N TYR A 411 11.35 5.88 16.88
CA TYR A 411 11.38 4.51 16.36
C TYR A 411 12.00 3.50 17.36
N ASN A 412 11.34 2.35 17.52
CA ASN A 412 11.72 1.25 18.40
C ASN A 412 12.29 0.08 17.57
N GLU A 413 13.62 0.06 17.46
CA GLU A 413 14.38 -0.92 16.66
C GLU A 413 14.18 -2.39 17.08
N ASP A 414 13.68 -2.66 18.29
CA ASP A 414 13.45 -4.03 18.79
C ASP A 414 12.18 -4.69 18.22
N ASN A 415 11.24 -3.93 17.61
CA ASN A 415 9.94 -4.45 17.18
C ASN A 415 9.26 -3.76 15.96
N ASP A 416 9.94 -2.88 15.20
CA ASP A 416 9.39 -2.17 14.02
C ASP A 416 8.10 -1.37 14.32
N THR A 417 8.14 -0.59 15.41
CA THR A 417 7.06 0.31 15.82
C THR A 417 7.65 1.61 16.39
N TYR A 418 6.85 2.65 16.60
CA TYR A 418 7.31 3.96 17.09
C TYR A 418 6.92 4.22 18.55
N LYS A 419 7.87 4.11 19.46
CA LYS A 419 7.73 4.41 20.89
C LYS A 419 7.19 5.81 21.14
N ILE A 420 6.14 5.92 21.95
CA ILE A 420 5.45 7.19 22.19
C ILE A 420 6.17 7.98 23.31
N LYS A 421 6.71 9.16 22.98
CA LYS A 421 7.47 10.05 23.88
C LYS A 421 6.59 11.08 24.58
N SER A 422 5.65 11.68 23.87
CA SER A 422 4.64 12.61 24.41
C SER A 422 3.27 12.33 23.76
N SER A 423 2.26 13.17 24.01
CA SER A 423 0.92 12.90 23.50
C SER A 423 0.87 13.04 21.97
N ILE A 424 0.61 11.93 21.25
CA ILE A 424 0.33 11.97 19.81
C ILE A 424 -0.84 12.93 19.52
N THR A 425 -1.81 13.07 20.42
CA THR A 425 -2.93 14.00 20.26
C THR A 425 -2.48 15.47 20.24
N GLU A 426 -1.48 15.86 21.04
CA GLU A 426 -0.91 17.22 21.00
C GLU A 426 -0.17 17.48 19.68
N GLY A 427 0.46 16.46 19.11
CA GLY A 427 1.09 16.52 17.80
C GLY A 427 0.10 16.62 16.65
N ILE A 428 -0.95 15.80 16.68
CA ILE A 428 -1.96 15.72 15.62
C ILE A 428 -2.75 17.03 15.48
N GLU A 429 -2.88 17.87 16.51
CA GLU A 429 -3.51 19.20 16.35
C GLU A 429 -2.67 20.21 15.52
N ASN A 430 -1.47 19.84 15.06
CA ASN A 430 -0.73 20.60 14.05
C ASN A 430 -1.49 20.62 12.70
N ASN A 431 -1.73 21.82 12.15
CA ASN A 431 -2.41 22.02 10.87
C ASN A 431 -1.78 21.24 9.70
N GLU A 432 -0.46 21.08 9.65
CA GLU A 432 0.21 20.31 8.59
C GLU A 432 -0.11 18.81 8.69
N ILE A 433 -0.24 18.27 9.92
CA ILE A 433 -0.70 16.89 10.13
C ILE A 433 -2.20 16.77 9.79
N LYS A 434 -2.99 17.82 10.03
CA LYS A 434 -4.39 17.87 9.59
C LYS A 434 -4.55 17.82 8.06
N GLU A 435 -3.68 18.47 7.31
CA GLU A 435 -3.63 18.34 5.84
C GLU A 435 -3.16 16.96 5.37
N ILE A 436 -2.15 16.36 6.04
CA ILE A 436 -1.66 15.00 5.70
C ILE A 436 -2.75 13.93 5.88
N LEU A 437 -3.65 14.10 6.86
CA LEU A 437 -4.67 13.10 7.22
C LEU A 437 -6.05 13.35 6.62
N GLY A 438 -6.40 14.59 6.28
CA GLY A 438 -7.64 14.92 5.56
C GLY A 438 -8.92 14.48 6.28
N ASP A 439 -9.76 13.71 5.59
CA ASP A 439 -11.01 13.12 6.11
C ASP A 439 -10.77 12.10 7.24
N LYS A 440 -9.65 11.38 7.19
CA LYS A 440 -9.26 10.38 8.20
C LYS A 440 -8.76 11.03 9.49
N PHE A 441 -8.51 12.34 9.50
CA PHE A 441 -7.97 13.09 10.64
C PHE A 441 -8.69 12.79 11.96
N ASP A 442 -10.02 12.95 11.99
CA ASP A 442 -10.76 12.77 13.24
C ASP A 442 -10.85 11.29 13.64
N ILE A 443 -10.76 10.35 12.70
CA ILE A 443 -10.70 8.91 13.00
C ILE A 443 -9.37 8.57 13.71
N ILE A 444 -8.27 9.04 13.14
CA ILE A 444 -6.90 8.78 13.62
C ILE A 444 -6.62 9.55 14.92
N LYS A 445 -7.09 10.79 15.05
CA LYS A 445 -7.02 11.55 16.30
C LYS A 445 -7.74 10.83 17.44
N ASN A 446 -8.90 10.23 17.15
CA ASN A 446 -9.68 9.52 18.16
C ASN A 446 -9.10 8.13 18.52
N SER A 447 -8.33 7.47 17.65
CA SER A 447 -7.67 6.21 18.01
C SER A 447 -6.51 6.41 18.99
N PHE A 448 -5.77 7.52 18.90
CA PHE A 448 -4.68 7.85 19.85
C PHE A 448 -5.12 8.39 21.21
N ASN A 449 -6.38 8.81 21.35
CA ASN A 449 -6.98 9.20 22.64
C ASN A 449 -7.32 7.99 23.56
N SER A 450 -6.86 6.78 23.26
CA SER A 450 -7.36 5.53 23.87
C SER A 450 -6.68 5.11 25.19
N ASP A 451 -5.46 5.55 25.49
CA ASP A 451 -4.76 5.30 26.77
C ASP A 451 -3.69 6.36 27.13
N ASN A 452 -4.12 7.59 27.42
CA ASN A 452 -3.41 8.49 28.35
C ASN A 452 -4.40 9.43 29.05
N ASN A 453 -4.17 9.69 30.35
CA ASN A 453 -4.76 10.78 31.17
C ASN A 453 -4.31 10.64 32.64
N ASP A 454 -4.72 11.59 33.48
CA ASP A 454 -4.29 11.99 34.84
C ASP A 454 -2.79 12.12 35.06
N ASN A 455 -2.28 13.25 35.56
CA ASN A 455 -2.79 14.62 35.74
C ASN A 455 -1.51 15.52 35.69
N GLU A 456 -1.49 16.85 35.70
CA GLU A 456 -2.34 17.92 36.26
C GLU A 456 -2.32 19.10 35.24
N ASP A 457 -3.33 19.94 35.03
CA ASP A 457 -4.44 20.34 35.92
C ASP A 457 -5.87 20.32 35.27
N ASP A 458 -6.03 20.09 33.95
CA ASP A 458 -7.35 20.13 33.26
C ASP A 458 -7.97 18.74 32.97
N ILE A 459 -7.31 17.67 33.38
CA ILE A 459 -7.47 16.32 32.81
C ILE A 459 -8.54 15.44 33.51
N ASP A 460 -8.96 15.81 34.73
CA ASP A 460 -9.65 14.96 35.72
C ASP A 460 -11.06 14.44 35.32
N ASN A 461 -11.65 14.94 34.22
CA ASN A 461 -12.99 14.56 33.74
C ASN A 461 -13.01 13.42 32.72
N GLU A 462 -12.00 13.30 31.85
CA GLU A 462 -12.06 12.39 30.69
C GLU A 462 -11.60 10.96 31.04
N LYS A 463 -10.66 10.79 31.96
CA LYS A 463 -10.29 9.45 32.43
C LYS A 463 -11.35 8.81 33.32
N GLN A 464 -12.14 9.61 34.04
CA GLN A 464 -13.32 9.09 34.72
C GLN A 464 -14.28 8.46 33.69
N LYS A 465 -14.54 9.11 32.55
CA LYS A 465 -15.31 8.50 31.44
C LYS A 465 -14.66 7.20 30.92
N SER A 466 -13.36 7.18 30.63
CA SER A 466 -12.72 6.02 30.00
C SER A 466 -12.55 4.82 30.96
N LEU A 467 -12.34 5.07 32.25
CA LEU A 467 -12.42 4.07 33.31
C LEU A 467 -13.86 3.58 33.51
N ILE A 468 -14.85 4.48 33.48
CA ILE A 468 -16.27 4.11 33.53
C ILE A 468 -16.64 3.23 32.32
N LEU A 469 -16.14 3.51 31.11
CA LEU A 469 -16.32 2.65 29.92
C LEU A 469 -15.64 1.28 30.10
N LYS A 470 -14.32 1.25 30.34
CA LYS A 470 -13.55 -0.01 30.50
C LYS A 470 -14.02 -0.83 31.74
N GLU A 471 -14.72 -0.24 32.71
CA GLU A 471 -15.47 -0.97 33.74
C GLU A 471 -16.90 -1.37 33.32
N ASN A 472 -17.63 -0.52 32.61
CA ASN A 472 -18.99 -0.82 32.14
C ASN A 472 -19.01 -2.00 31.19
N ASP A 473 -18.02 -2.17 30.31
CA ASP A 473 -17.92 -3.35 29.44
C ASP A 473 -17.73 -4.62 30.28
N LYS A 474 -16.86 -4.55 31.30
CA LYS A 474 -16.60 -5.66 32.23
C LYS A 474 -17.75 -5.93 33.21
N ARG A 475 -18.60 -4.94 33.47
CA ARG A 475 -19.88 -5.11 34.19
C ARG A 475 -20.91 -5.78 33.28
N THR A 476 -21.04 -5.29 32.04
CA THR A 476 -21.96 -5.80 31.00
C THR A 476 -21.68 -7.26 30.64
N ILE A 477 -20.41 -7.64 30.41
CA ILE A 477 -20.03 -9.05 30.18
C ILE A 477 -20.37 -9.90 31.41
N LYS A 478 -20.08 -9.43 32.64
CA LYS A 478 -20.47 -10.11 33.88
C LYS A 478 -21.98 -10.13 34.15
N GLU A 479 -22.77 -9.34 33.45
CA GLU A 479 -24.23 -9.34 33.53
C GLU A 479 -24.82 -10.30 32.49
N ARG A 480 -24.30 -10.32 31.26
CA ARG A 480 -24.57 -11.34 30.24
C ARG A 480 -24.25 -12.76 30.71
N ILE A 481 -23.13 -12.95 31.41
CA ILE A 481 -22.76 -14.23 32.03
C ILE A 481 -23.72 -14.61 33.18
N LYS A 482 -24.39 -13.64 33.82
CA LYS A 482 -25.38 -13.91 34.90
C LYS A 482 -26.78 -14.17 34.36
N SER A 483 -27.16 -13.62 33.21
CA SER A 483 -28.45 -13.92 32.56
C SER A 483 -28.48 -15.32 31.97
N LEU A 484 -27.34 -15.83 31.50
CA LEU A 484 -27.19 -17.22 31.06
C LEU A 484 -27.69 -18.25 32.12
N PRO A 485 -28.38 -19.32 31.70
CA PRO A 485 -28.63 -20.50 32.51
C PRO A 485 -27.37 -21.06 33.18
N LYS A 486 -27.52 -21.57 34.42
CA LYS A 486 -26.38 -21.97 35.27
C LYS A 486 -25.40 -22.96 34.65
N HIS A 487 -25.84 -23.85 33.76
CA HIS A 487 -24.97 -24.81 33.08
C HIS A 487 -24.15 -24.18 31.93
N LEU A 488 -24.57 -23.02 31.44
CA LEU A 488 -23.92 -22.28 30.35
C LEU A 488 -22.98 -21.18 30.87
N GLN A 489 -23.08 -20.79 32.14
CA GLN A 489 -22.26 -19.72 32.70
C GLN A 489 -20.76 -20.03 32.64
N GLU A 490 -20.33 -21.29 32.74
CA GLU A 490 -18.91 -21.64 32.59
C GLU A 490 -18.41 -21.38 31.15
N THR A 491 -19.13 -21.88 30.15
CA THR A 491 -18.84 -21.66 28.73
C THR A 491 -18.93 -20.18 28.36
N GLY A 492 -19.91 -19.45 28.90
CA GLY A 492 -19.99 -17.98 28.74
C GLY A 492 -18.83 -17.22 29.37
N ASN A 493 -18.25 -17.70 30.49
CA ASN A 493 -17.01 -17.12 31.04
C ASN A 493 -15.78 -17.36 30.15
N LYS A 494 -15.77 -18.44 29.34
CA LYS A 494 -14.70 -18.72 28.38
C LYS A 494 -14.87 -17.92 27.08
N LEU A 495 -16.08 -17.93 26.50
CA LEU A 495 -16.34 -17.43 25.15
C LEU A 495 -16.74 -15.95 25.05
N TYR A 496 -17.20 -15.28 26.14
CA TYR A 496 -17.56 -13.86 26.08
C TYR A 496 -16.35 -12.93 26.30
N ASN A 497 -15.20 -13.29 25.74
CA ASN A 497 -13.97 -12.48 25.76
C ASN A 497 -13.57 -12.08 24.34
N ASN A 498 -14.11 -10.95 23.85
CA ASN A 498 -13.84 -10.40 22.50
C ASN A 498 -12.36 -10.01 22.24
N ASN A 499 -11.42 -10.39 23.10
CA ASN A 499 -9.97 -10.22 22.95
C ASN A 499 -9.28 -11.41 23.65
N PRO A 500 -9.34 -12.63 23.07
CA PRO A 500 -8.65 -13.79 23.62
C PRO A 500 -7.13 -13.62 23.54
N ILE A 501 -6.42 -13.96 24.62
CA ILE A 501 -4.95 -14.03 24.59
C ILE A 501 -4.49 -15.47 24.27
N PRO A 502 -3.26 -15.69 23.77
CA PRO A 502 -2.82 -17.03 23.33
C PRO A 502 -2.98 -18.16 24.37
N SER A 503 -2.90 -17.85 25.67
CA SER A 503 -3.14 -18.84 26.74
C SER A 503 -4.60 -19.28 26.89
N ASP A 504 -5.55 -18.50 26.37
CA ASP A 504 -6.99 -18.79 26.40
C ASP A 504 -7.40 -19.75 25.25
N LEU A 505 -6.53 -19.90 24.24
CA LEU A 505 -6.72 -20.79 23.10
C LEU A 505 -6.47 -22.25 23.50
N ILE A 506 -7.19 -23.20 22.89
CA ILE A 506 -7.01 -24.67 23.05
C ILE A 506 -5.69 -25.23 22.48
N ILE A 507 -4.84 -24.38 21.91
CA ILE A 507 -3.56 -24.75 21.29
C ILE A 507 -2.42 -24.71 22.31
N LYS A 508 -1.28 -25.32 21.99
CA LYS A 508 -0.07 -25.24 22.83
C LYS A 508 0.46 -23.81 22.88
N ASP A 509 0.94 -23.37 24.05
CA ASP A 509 1.52 -22.03 24.22
C ASP A 509 2.81 -21.82 23.37
N ASP A 510 3.39 -22.90 22.82
CA ASP A 510 4.51 -22.94 21.87
C ASP A 510 4.15 -23.53 20.49
N ALA A 511 2.86 -23.55 20.12
CA ALA A 511 2.38 -24.05 18.83
C ALA A 511 3.04 -23.34 17.63
N ASN A 512 3.55 -24.11 16.68
CA ASN A 512 4.25 -23.62 15.49
C ASN A 512 3.33 -23.69 14.27
N TYR A 513 2.40 -22.75 14.20
CA TYR A 513 1.52 -22.50 13.07
C TYR A 513 1.78 -21.09 12.51
N ASP A 514 1.40 -20.84 11.27
CA ASP A 514 1.45 -19.50 10.69
C ASP A 514 0.31 -18.65 11.27
N THR A 515 0.65 -17.58 11.98
CA THR A 515 -0.32 -16.66 12.62
C THR A 515 -0.90 -15.62 11.65
N GLU A 516 -0.36 -15.49 10.44
CA GLU A 516 -0.83 -14.57 9.41
C GLU A 516 -1.68 -15.29 8.34
N ASP A 517 -1.47 -16.58 8.12
CA ASP A 517 -2.34 -17.42 7.29
C ASP A 517 -3.69 -17.69 7.99
N ILE A 518 -4.75 -17.16 7.39
CA ILE A 518 -6.14 -17.32 7.87
C ILE A 518 -6.68 -18.74 7.63
N LEU A 519 -5.96 -19.56 6.85
CA LEU A 519 -6.28 -20.95 6.54
C LEU A 519 -5.39 -21.95 7.28
N ALA A 520 -4.47 -21.48 8.13
CA ALA A 520 -3.64 -22.32 8.98
C ALA A 520 -4.52 -23.15 9.93
N TYR A 521 -4.66 -24.43 9.60
CA TYR A 521 -5.31 -25.42 10.45
C TYR A 521 -4.38 -25.80 11.59
N ILE A 522 -4.90 -25.76 12.83
CA ILE A 522 -4.22 -26.32 13.99
C ILE A 522 -4.36 -27.84 13.95
N ASP A 523 -3.29 -28.54 13.59
CA ASP A 523 -3.24 -30.00 13.62
C ASP A 523 -3.20 -30.58 15.05
N GLU A 524 -3.42 -31.89 15.17
CA GLU A 524 -3.40 -32.62 16.45
C GLU A 524 -2.04 -32.47 17.18
N ASP A 525 -0.95 -32.23 16.45
CA ASP A 525 0.39 -32.00 17.01
C ASP A 525 0.55 -30.58 17.60
N ASN A 526 -0.33 -29.62 17.29
CA ASN A 526 -0.36 -28.26 17.85
C ASN A 526 -1.48 -28.01 18.87
N ILE A 527 -2.49 -28.89 18.98
CA ILE A 527 -3.53 -28.83 20.03
C ILE A 527 -2.96 -29.19 21.41
N ASP A 528 -3.29 -28.42 22.45
CA ASP A 528 -2.95 -28.77 23.83
C ASP A 528 -3.94 -29.82 24.36
N GLU A 529 -3.51 -31.08 24.46
CA GLU A 529 -4.32 -32.18 25.00
C GLU A 529 -4.91 -31.90 26.38
N GLU A 530 -4.21 -31.15 27.25
CA GLU A 530 -4.69 -30.82 28.60
C GLU A 530 -5.71 -29.69 28.58
N LYS A 531 -5.70 -28.79 27.58
CA LYS A 531 -6.80 -27.83 27.35
C LYS A 531 -7.98 -28.51 26.67
N TYR A 532 -7.74 -29.27 25.60
CA TYR A 532 -8.78 -29.94 24.79
C TYR A 532 -9.59 -30.96 25.60
N SER A 533 -8.92 -31.77 26.44
CA SER A 533 -9.60 -32.77 27.30
C SER A 533 -10.46 -32.18 28.43
N LYS A 534 -10.43 -30.85 28.63
CA LYS A 534 -11.28 -30.12 29.58
C LYS A 534 -12.51 -29.46 28.93
N LEU A 535 -12.65 -29.52 27.61
CA LEU A 535 -13.84 -29.00 26.92
C LEU A 535 -15.09 -29.81 27.32
N ASN A 536 -16.19 -29.13 27.63
CA ASN A 536 -17.47 -29.77 27.91
C ASN A 536 -18.23 -30.15 26.61
N GLU A 537 -19.37 -30.85 26.71
CA GLU A 537 -20.11 -31.35 25.54
C GLU A 537 -20.54 -30.24 24.54
N ILE A 538 -20.80 -29.02 25.03
CA ILE A 538 -21.09 -27.85 24.17
C ILE A 538 -19.79 -27.34 23.55
N GLU A 539 -18.73 -27.18 24.34
CA GLU A 539 -17.44 -26.66 23.88
C GLU A 539 -16.78 -27.58 22.84
N THR A 540 -16.85 -28.91 23.00
CA THR A 540 -16.40 -29.89 21.98
C THR A 540 -17.29 -29.86 20.74
N LEU A 541 -18.61 -29.62 20.88
CA LEU A 541 -19.51 -29.49 19.74
C LEU A 541 -19.22 -28.19 18.95
N LEU A 542 -18.86 -27.11 19.65
CA LEU A 542 -18.49 -25.82 19.09
C LEU A 542 -17.11 -25.88 18.42
N ASN A 543 -16.09 -26.51 19.01
CA ASN A 543 -14.82 -26.78 18.30
C ASN A 543 -15.08 -27.53 16.97
N ARG A 544 -15.93 -28.56 16.99
CA ARG A 544 -16.34 -29.28 15.77
C ARG A 544 -17.22 -28.48 14.80
N PHE A 545 -17.64 -27.27 15.13
CA PHE A 545 -18.25 -26.35 14.16
C PHE A 545 -17.19 -25.75 13.23
N THR A 546 -16.02 -25.38 13.75
CA THR A 546 -14.95 -24.73 12.98
C THR A 546 -14.32 -25.69 11.97
N GLU A 547 -14.34 -27.00 12.28
CA GLU A 547 -13.88 -28.08 11.38
C GLU A 547 -14.94 -28.53 10.38
N ASN A 548 -16.22 -28.62 10.80
CA ASN A 548 -17.28 -29.18 9.97
C ASN A 548 -18.68 -28.64 10.34
N ALA A 549 -18.89 -27.35 10.10
CA ALA A 549 -20.14 -26.65 10.41
C ALA A 549 -21.39 -27.31 9.80
N GLN A 550 -21.30 -28.09 8.72
CA GLN A 550 -22.46 -28.82 8.17
C GLN A 550 -22.74 -30.13 8.92
N GLY A 551 -21.77 -31.05 8.96
CA GLY A 551 -21.94 -32.35 9.62
C GLY A 551 -22.25 -32.21 11.11
N THR A 552 -21.72 -31.15 11.75
CA THR A 552 -22.02 -30.81 13.14
C THR A 552 -23.48 -30.36 13.32
N ARG A 553 -24.03 -29.51 12.45
CA ARG A 553 -25.47 -29.15 12.46
C ARG A 553 -26.40 -30.32 12.16
N GLU A 554 -25.98 -31.26 11.34
CA GLU A 554 -26.77 -32.45 11.03
C GLU A 554 -26.77 -33.47 12.18
N SER A 555 -25.82 -33.37 13.11
CA SER A 555 -25.62 -34.31 14.23
C SER A 555 -26.80 -34.35 15.22
N LYS A 556 -26.93 -35.48 15.93
CA LYS A 556 -27.88 -35.62 17.04
C LYS A 556 -27.51 -34.75 18.24
N THR A 557 -26.23 -34.57 18.51
CA THR A 557 -25.72 -33.77 19.64
C THR A 557 -26.11 -32.30 19.47
N PHE A 558 -25.91 -31.72 18.27
CA PHE A 558 -26.42 -30.38 17.96
C PHE A 558 -27.93 -30.28 18.12
N LYS A 559 -28.71 -31.25 17.62
CA LYS A 559 -30.18 -31.24 17.77
C LYS A 559 -30.66 -31.33 19.23
N ASN A 560 -29.83 -31.82 20.15
CA ASN A 560 -30.09 -31.77 21.59
C ASN A 560 -29.70 -30.41 22.20
N LEU A 561 -28.49 -29.93 21.88
CA LEU A 561 -27.86 -28.75 22.50
C LEU A 561 -28.18 -27.42 21.79
N LYS A 562 -28.93 -27.44 20.67
CA LYS A 562 -29.22 -26.26 19.85
C LYS A 562 -29.71 -25.07 20.69
N LYS A 563 -30.63 -25.30 21.62
CA LYS A 563 -31.19 -24.24 22.47
C LYS A 563 -30.17 -23.60 23.41
N ASP A 564 -29.19 -24.37 23.88
CA ASP A 564 -28.11 -23.85 24.71
C ASP A 564 -27.15 -23.00 23.87
N ILE A 565 -26.97 -23.33 22.58
CA ILE A 565 -26.20 -22.50 21.63
C ILE A 565 -27.00 -21.25 21.23
N GLU A 566 -28.32 -21.36 21.01
CA GLU A 566 -29.21 -20.21 20.77
C GLU A 566 -29.14 -19.21 21.94
N GLU A 567 -29.27 -19.68 23.18
CA GLU A 567 -29.14 -18.88 24.41
C GLU A 567 -27.71 -18.27 24.57
N LEU A 568 -26.66 -19.03 24.23
CA LEU A 568 -25.28 -18.53 24.24
C LEU A 568 -25.06 -17.41 23.20
N ILE A 569 -25.66 -17.50 22.00
CA ILE A 569 -25.60 -16.44 20.98
C ILE A 569 -26.48 -15.26 21.40
N GLU A 570 -27.69 -15.48 21.90
CA GLU A 570 -28.61 -14.40 22.31
C GLU A 570 -28.06 -13.56 23.47
N ASN A 571 -27.29 -14.14 24.38
CA ASN A 571 -26.62 -13.39 25.46
C ASN A 571 -25.21 -12.89 25.08
N ALA A 572 -24.62 -13.33 23.95
CA ALA A 572 -23.27 -12.98 23.55
C ALA A 572 -23.06 -11.47 23.34
N PRO A 573 -21.84 -10.95 23.56
CA PRO A 573 -21.47 -9.59 23.16
C PRO A 573 -21.86 -9.26 21.71
N PRO A 574 -22.14 -7.98 21.41
CA PRO A 574 -22.40 -7.57 20.04
C PRO A 574 -21.14 -7.61 19.18
N VAL A 575 -21.35 -7.85 17.89
CA VAL A 575 -20.39 -7.83 16.79
C VAL A 575 -20.96 -6.93 15.69
N LYS A 576 -20.11 -6.38 14.80
CA LYS A 576 -20.47 -5.29 13.89
C LYS A 576 -19.79 -5.47 12.54
N ASN A 577 -20.61 -5.52 11.48
CA ASN A 577 -20.20 -5.89 10.13
C ASN A 577 -19.59 -7.31 10.06
N PRO A 578 -20.27 -8.36 10.58
CA PRO A 578 -19.83 -9.73 10.37
C PRO A 578 -19.99 -10.13 8.91
N HIS A 579 -18.97 -10.77 8.33
CA HIS A 579 -18.93 -11.20 6.93
C HIS A 579 -18.98 -12.72 6.81
N ARG A 580 -19.57 -13.24 5.73
CA ARG A 580 -19.61 -14.68 5.45
C ARG A 580 -19.60 -14.96 3.95
N VAL A 581 -18.57 -15.68 3.50
CA VAL A 581 -18.58 -16.36 2.19
C VAL A 581 -19.40 -17.64 2.33
N GLU A 582 -20.37 -17.87 1.43
CA GLU A 582 -21.09 -19.13 1.31
C GLU A 582 -21.19 -19.55 -0.17
N TYR A 583 -21.31 -20.84 -0.42
CA TYR A 583 -21.71 -21.34 -1.75
C TYR A 583 -23.19 -21.01 -2.01
N MET A 584 -23.52 -20.66 -3.24
CA MET A 584 -24.90 -20.55 -3.70
C MET A 584 -25.57 -21.94 -3.62
N ILE A 585 -26.53 -22.08 -2.71
CA ILE A 585 -27.28 -23.32 -2.48
C ILE A 585 -28.77 -23.14 -2.79
N GLU A 586 -29.39 -24.19 -3.31
CA GLU A 586 -30.82 -24.26 -3.63
C GLU A 586 -31.68 -23.90 -2.40
N GLY A 587 -32.46 -22.82 -2.50
CA GLY A 587 -33.23 -22.25 -1.40
C GLY A 587 -32.57 -21.07 -0.67
N ARG A 588 -31.40 -20.61 -1.13
CA ARG A 588 -30.75 -19.32 -0.76
C ARG A 588 -30.24 -18.54 -1.98
N ASP A 589 -30.63 -18.98 -3.17
CA ASP A 589 -30.26 -18.43 -4.47
C ASP A 589 -31.10 -17.20 -4.90
N ASP A 590 -32.21 -16.92 -4.21
CA ASP A 590 -32.95 -15.66 -4.34
C ASP A 590 -32.28 -14.53 -3.56
N LEU A 591 -31.51 -13.71 -4.26
CA LEU A 591 -30.89 -12.50 -3.71
C LEU A 591 -31.76 -11.23 -3.84
N SER A 592 -33.07 -11.35 -4.07
CA SER A 592 -33.95 -10.18 -4.23
C SER A 592 -33.97 -9.29 -2.97
N ILE A 593 -33.84 -7.97 -3.15
CA ILE A 593 -34.01 -7.01 -2.05
C ILE A 593 -35.41 -7.18 -1.44
N GLY A 594 -35.45 -7.37 -0.11
CA GLY A 594 -36.64 -7.72 0.65
C GLY A 594 -36.80 -9.21 0.98
N THR A 595 -36.02 -10.12 0.38
CA THR A 595 -36.02 -11.54 0.74
C THR A 595 -35.39 -11.77 2.11
N VAL A 596 -35.97 -12.69 2.89
CA VAL A 596 -35.57 -12.97 4.28
C VAL A 596 -34.82 -14.30 4.37
N ILE A 597 -33.54 -14.23 4.69
CA ILE A 597 -32.67 -15.38 4.90
C ILE A 597 -32.58 -15.69 6.40
N ASN A 598 -32.95 -16.92 6.77
CA ASN A 598 -32.74 -17.44 8.11
C ASN A 598 -31.33 -18.07 8.21
N PHE A 599 -30.49 -17.55 9.10
CA PHE A 599 -29.16 -18.09 9.42
C PHE A 599 -29.26 -18.97 10.67
N ASP A 600 -29.75 -20.21 10.47
CA ASP A 600 -30.02 -21.21 11.53
C ASP A 600 -28.75 -21.73 12.22
N ILE A 601 -28.12 -20.88 13.05
CA ILE A 601 -26.74 -20.97 13.55
C ILE A 601 -25.73 -21.11 12.40
N ARG A 602 -25.00 -20.03 12.10
CA ARG A 602 -23.95 -19.99 11.07
C ARG A 602 -22.72 -19.23 11.52
N SER A 603 -21.57 -19.72 11.07
CA SER A 603 -20.26 -19.08 11.16
C SER A 603 -20.19 -17.82 10.30
N PHE A 604 -19.77 -16.71 10.88
CA PHE A 604 -19.32 -15.49 10.19
C PHE A 604 -17.92 -15.14 10.72
N ALA A 605 -17.16 -14.33 9.99
CA ALA A 605 -15.95 -13.71 10.51
C ALA A 605 -16.26 -12.27 10.95
N ASP A 606 -15.79 -11.87 12.14
CA ASP A 606 -15.95 -10.50 12.66
C ASP A 606 -14.79 -10.12 13.61
N PHE A 607 -15.08 -9.40 14.70
CA PHE A 607 -14.14 -8.78 15.64
C PHE A 607 -13.13 -7.84 14.97
N GLY A 608 -13.60 -7.05 13.99
CA GLY A 608 -12.81 -6.01 13.32
C GLY A 608 -11.94 -6.52 12.17
N ALA A 609 -11.84 -7.83 11.96
CA ALA A 609 -11.15 -8.44 10.82
C ALA A 609 -12.10 -9.10 9.81
N GLY A 610 -13.43 -9.05 10.01
CA GLY A 610 -14.41 -9.82 9.22
C GLY A 610 -14.26 -9.69 7.70
N ASP A 611 -14.15 -8.46 7.19
CA ASP A 611 -13.88 -8.17 5.78
C ASP A 611 -12.54 -8.76 5.30
N LYS A 612 -11.46 -8.56 6.07
CA LYS A 612 -10.13 -9.15 5.77
C LYS A 612 -10.17 -10.68 5.71
N THR A 613 -10.83 -11.33 6.68
CA THR A 613 -10.99 -12.79 6.72
C THR A 613 -11.82 -13.27 5.53
N ALA A 614 -12.99 -12.66 5.29
CA ALA A 614 -13.86 -13.04 4.18
C ALA A 614 -13.16 -12.88 2.84
N ASN A 615 -12.37 -11.82 2.65
CA ASN A 615 -11.54 -11.63 1.48
C ASN A 615 -10.42 -12.67 1.38
N LYS A 616 -9.69 -13.05 2.45
CA LYS A 616 -8.70 -14.14 2.34
C LYS A 616 -9.35 -15.50 2.01
N ILE A 617 -10.47 -15.84 2.67
CA ILE A 617 -11.25 -17.06 2.38
C ILE A 617 -11.77 -17.05 0.93
N TYR A 618 -12.27 -15.91 0.45
CA TYR A 618 -12.71 -15.75 -0.93
C TYR A 618 -11.55 -15.91 -1.93
N ASN A 619 -10.42 -15.24 -1.70
CA ASN A 619 -9.23 -15.31 -2.56
C ASN A 619 -8.65 -16.73 -2.66
N TYR A 620 -8.91 -17.60 -1.68
CA TYR A 620 -8.60 -19.02 -1.74
C TYR A 620 -9.66 -19.83 -2.49
N LEU A 621 -10.95 -19.67 -2.13
CA LEU A 621 -12.04 -20.42 -2.76
C LEU A 621 -12.18 -20.14 -4.26
N ARG A 622 -11.90 -18.92 -4.73
CA ARG A 622 -12.01 -18.56 -6.17
C ARG A 622 -11.07 -19.37 -7.08
N ASP A 623 -9.94 -19.82 -6.54
CA ASP A 623 -8.93 -20.57 -7.29
C ASP A 623 -9.40 -22.04 -7.51
N GLU A 624 -10.40 -22.50 -6.74
CA GLU A 624 -11.08 -23.79 -6.91
C GLU A 624 -12.53 -23.67 -7.44
N VAL A 625 -13.17 -22.50 -7.30
CA VAL A 625 -14.61 -22.29 -7.48
C VAL A 625 -14.91 -21.00 -8.26
N ASP A 626 -15.65 -21.17 -9.35
CA ASP A 626 -16.31 -20.11 -10.13
C ASP A 626 -17.07 -19.09 -9.22
N PRO A 627 -16.72 -17.79 -9.24
CA PRO A 627 -17.32 -16.77 -8.36
C PRO A 627 -18.85 -16.66 -8.46
N SER A 628 -19.46 -17.01 -9.61
CA SER A 628 -20.93 -17.04 -9.75
C SER A 628 -21.63 -18.09 -8.88
N LYS A 629 -20.86 -19.00 -8.28
CA LYS A 629 -21.33 -20.05 -7.34
C LYS A 629 -21.06 -19.69 -5.88
N LEU A 630 -20.54 -18.49 -5.61
CA LEU A 630 -20.27 -17.97 -4.27
C LEU A 630 -21.13 -16.72 -4.02
N VAL A 631 -21.32 -16.37 -2.75
CA VAL A 631 -21.99 -15.15 -2.31
C VAL A 631 -21.34 -14.67 -1.01
N VAL A 632 -21.17 -13.35 -0.87
CA VAL A 632 -20.67 -12.72 0.37
C VAL A 632 -21.84 -12.07 1.08
N TYR A 633 -22.15 -12.52 2.29
CA TYR A 633 -23.14 -11.89 3.16
C TYR A 633 -22.46 -10.95 4.14
N VAL A 634 -22.96 -9.72 4.25
CA VAL A 634 -22.52 -8.70 5.22
C VAL A 634 -23.74 -8.31 6.05
N ILE A 635 -23.62 -8.23 7.38
CA ILE A 635 -24.72 -7.75 8.24
C ILE A 635 -24.40 -6.32 8.70
N ASP A 636 -25.20 -5.35 8.26
CA ASP A 636 -24.96 -3.92 8.55
C ASP A 636 -25.37 -3.51 9.97
N ASP A 637 -26.31 -4.27 10.56
CA ASP A 637 -26.79 -4.06 11.92
C ASP A 637 -25.83 -4.69 12.95
N GLU A 638 -25.68 -4.03 14.09
CA GLU A 638 -25.04 -4.62 15.27
C GLU A 638 -25.86 -5.82 15.78
N VAL A 639 -25.21 -6.99 15.91
CA VAL A 639 -25.86 -8.26 16.29
C VAL A 639 -25.04 -9.02 17.32
N ASN A 640 -25.68 -9.83 18.16
CA ASN A 640 -24.97 -10.68 19.10
C ASN A 640 -24.33 -11.85 18.33
N GLY A 641 -23.03 -12.06 18.53
CA GLY A 641 -22.25 -13.12 17.90
C GLY A 641 -21.38 -13.84 18.94
N LEU A 642 -21.46 -15.16 18.97
CA LEU A 642 -20.67 -15.98 19.91
C LEU A 642 -19.28 -16.18 19.34
N ASP A 643 -18.26 -15.55 19.94
CA ASP A 643 -16.85 -15.76 19.58
C ASP A 643 -16.46 -17.24 19.73
N MET A 644 -15.81 -17.77 18.69
CA MET A 644 -15.34 -19.16 18.59
C MET A 644 -13.82 -19.28 18.75
N THR A 645 -13.08 -18.17 18.71
CA THR A 645 -11.63 -18.11 18.53
C THR A 645 -10.85 -18.95 19.56
N THR A 646 -11.24 -18.92 20.84
CA THR A 646 -10.57 -19.68 21.92
C THR A 646 -10.61 -21.20 21.74
N ILE A 647 -11.62 -21.72 21.02
CA ILE A 647 -11.85 -23.17 20.85
C ILE A 647 -11.85 -23.58 19.37
N SER A 648 -11.38 -22.69 18.49
CA SER A 648 -11.32 -22.92 17.05
C SER A 648 -10.05 -23.68 16.65
N SER A 649 -10.20 -24.62 15.72
CA SER A 649 -9.07 -25.24 14.99
C SER A 649 -8.52 -24.32 13.87
N TYR A 650 -9.09 -23.11 13.73
CA TYR A 650 -8.67 -22.01 12.85
C TYR A 650 -8.77 -20.64 13.59
N PRO A 651 -7.93 -20.37 14.62
CA PRO A 651 -8.05 -19.17 15.45
C PRO A 651 -7.91 -17.87 14.63
N ASN A 652 -7.09 -17.86 13.58
CA ASN A 652 -6.82 -16.70 12.73
C ASN A 652 -8.04 -16.18 11.94
N GLN A 653 -9.16 -16.91 11.90
CA GLN A 653 -10.37 -16.50 11.18
C GLN A 653 -11.23 -15.49 11.96
N ASN A 654 -11.09 -15.39 13.28
CA ASN A 654 -12.01 -14.63 14.14
C ASN A 654 -13.47 -15.04 13.92
N GLU A 655 -13.71 -16.37 13.91
CA GLU A 655 -15.03 -16.95 13.70
C GLU A 655 -16.00 -16.57 14.83
N CYS A 656 -17.24 -16.27 14.47
CA CYS A 656 -18.35 -16.11 15.39
C CYS A 656 -19.59 -16.86 14.91
N LEU A 657 -20.39 -17.41 15.83
CA LEU A 657 -21.69 -17.98 15.48
C LEU A 657 -22.79 -16.94 15.65
N ILE A 658 -23.56 -16.73 14.58
CA ILE A 658 -24.72 -15.84 14.51
C ILE A 658 -25.98 -16.67 14.27
N ASN A 659 -27.09 -16.25 14.87
CA ASN A 659 -28.40 -16.86 14.72
C ASN A 659 -29.49 -15.80 14.50
N GLY A 660 -30.42 -16.06 13.58
CA GLY A 660 -31.61 -15.22 13.38
C GLY A 660 -32.13 -15.14 11.95
N ASP A 661 -33.17 -14.33 11.77
CA ASP A 661 -33.71 -13.95 10.46
C ASP A 661 -33.14 -12.58 10.03
N PHE A 662 -32.76 -12.48 8.76
CA PHE A 662 -32.13 -11.30 8.19
C PHE A 662 -32.77 -10.96 6.84
N ILE A 663 -33.01 -9.68 6.56
CA ILE A 663 -33.61 -9.22 5.32
C ILE A 663 -32.54 -8.61 4.42
N ILE A 664 -32.51 -9.02 3.15
CA ILE A 664 -31.68 -8.38 2.12
C ILE A 664 -32.17 -6.95 1.96
N SER A 665 -31.28 -5.99 2.16
CA SER A 665 -31.58 -4.56 2.09
C SER A 665 -30.91 -3.86 0.91
N GLU A 666 -29.78 -4.40 0.45
CA GLU A 666 -29.02 -3.93 -0.71
C GLU A 666 -28.19 -5.12 -1.24
N VAL A 667 -27.86 -5.11 -2.54
CA VAL A 667 -27.02 -6.11 -3.20
C VAL A 667 -26.11 -5.41 -4.19
N GLU A 668 -24.81 -5.62 -4.05
CA GLU A 668 -23.83 -5.28 -5.07
C GLU A 668 -23.75 -6.45 -6.06
N GLU A 669 -24.02 -6.18 -7.34
CA GLU A 669 -23.99 -7.20 -8.39
C GLU A 669 -22.55 -7.72 -8.58
N GLY A 670 -22.36 -9.03 -8.39
CA GLY A 670 -21.07 -9.69 -8.59
C GLY A 670 -20.64 -9.72 -10.06
N ASP A 671 -19.35 -9.91 -10.28
CA ASP A 671 -18.75 -10.05 -11.61
C ASP A 671 -17.96 -11.36 -11.75
N GLU A 672 -17.41 -11.62 -12.93
CA GLU A 672 -16.64 -12.84 -13.21
C GLU A 672 -15.30 -12.93 -12.41
N TYR A 673 -14.92 -11.92 -11.62
CA TYR A 673 -13.79 -11.94 -10.66
C TYR A 673 -14.24 -11.86 -9.18
N ASN A 674 -15.52 -11.61 -8.88
CA ASN A 674 -16.02 -11.31 -7.52
C ASN A 674 -17.49 -11.79 -7.33
N PRO A 675 -17.81 -12.55 -6.26
CA PRO A 675 -19.20 -12.91 -5.94
C PRO A 675 -20.05 -11.67 -5.60
N PRO A 676 -21.39 -11.75 -5.73
CA PRO A 676 -22.28 -10.70 -5.26
C PRO A 676 -22.15 -10.49 -3.75
N ILE A 677 -22.18 -9.22 -3.32
CA ILE A 677 -22.15 -8.81 -1.92
C ILE A 677 -23.57 -8.45 -1.49
N VAL A 678 -24.06 -9.08 -0.43
CA VAL A 678 -25.46 -9.06 -0.01
C VAL A 678 -25.56 -8.44 1.38
N HIS A 679 -26.10 -7.22 1.44
CA HIS A 679 -26.19 -6.41 2.64
C HIS A 679 -27.48 -6.69 3.42
N LEU A 680 -27.31 -7.31 4.57
CA LEU A 680 -28.35 -7.85 5.44
C LEU A 680 -28.63 -6.92 6.63
N LYS A 681 -29.91 -6.73 6.94
CA LYS A 681 -30.36 -6.07 8.16
C LYS A 681 -31.22 -7.01 9.01
N LYS A 682 -31.24 -6.82 10.32
CA LYS A 682 -31.85 -7.73 11.31
C LYS A 682 -33.37 -7.72 11.17
N HIS A 683 -33.96 -8.83 10.73
CA HIS A 683 -35.38 -8.90 10.44
C HIS A 683 -36.20 -9.04 11.74
N LYS A 684 -36.78 -7.94 12.20
CA LYS A 684 -37.72 -7.90 13.32
C LYS A 684 -39.10 -8.42 12.87
N LYS A 685 -39.41 -9.66 13.23
CA LYS A 685 -40.75 -10.28 13.14
C LYS A 685 -41.76 -9.63 14.09
#